data_AF-A0A212FBK1-F1
#
_entry.id   AF-A0A212FBK1-F1
#
_cell.length_a   1.000
_cell.length_b   1.000
_cell.length_c   1.000
_cell.angle_alpha   90.00
_cell.angle_beta   90.00
_cell.angle_gamma   90.00
#
_symmetry.space_group_name_H-M   'P 1'
#
loop_
_entity.id
_entity.type
_entity.pdbx_description
1 polymer ?
#
loop_
_entity_poly.entity_id
_entity_poly.type
_entity_poly.pdbx_seq_one_letter_code
_entity_poly.pdbx_strand_id
1 'polypeptide(L)'
;MSDKNLTLGQRVMVIGKEVKGSIAYVGNPTFASGKWIGIILDEPKGKNNGTLRGHAYFSCEEKYGVFVRQTQIQLLDSEDNPMDTSMTASTEETKPTRRLSRVRRKASPAQTKTGSLSMSSSRTSLASSRQSLTSFVSPTTERGTSPDLTKRASFVETGFVETLTPQYTPGQSLTSPSTASEDKLANIQAQQEIVNLKAEVEDLKEKLETLKVRRAEDREKLRELERMRLQLDQANEFKAKIMESQAQLQRDLQRAKQELREAQEALDQHNDETADLQEAAEMAALDKEMAEERAEALQLELEQAREKLEEATLDLQLMRAEMEAGGNIQHPYAAGDSGATGYEVRQLQQQNVRLRDTLVRLRDLSAHDKHAMQKMMKDLEQYKSEIAELSRTKEKLSARVEELEAQVADLREQVDAALGAEEMVEQLAEKKMALEDQVEQLKQDVSELEALQEVHEQLVESNRELEMDLREELEMAHAATREAAREREAALETIMDRDATIIKFRELVQKMTEQQNELKSQVENKQGDHEPSPEGEAPEAAPRELGALVLQSRAATRSVDLQLRALELEQARARADRLAACLPDHFMAPNGDHDAIMFILLLQRLDTKSEIILGQIREKFPPVNVWDKESVMRTHTAVQYSFRCQLEYQLQMIQCMTSMWSGALERCSPELLLRAASALPDAAAQERALDAATSLLKNNELDENSSLDGMERCWSYLSAMWSALNMSSVEGASCTRDVLLHSCFALDALARALAADGAALQHVMLPSDHQQELGQLHEAIQSSCSSLQQQLKSVRRRLQPGVKPSTLPIDAQLVDRLRGSTAASLSKCARATSLAARAASACADTAGERGEGAPLAHAAIQAVWLAAFDKIYQQEEQGVVKTVKNALSQTAKDVDALATFVRDREYDLMSSTNGADDTPTPPIVLRAQLVKKQLEETKTLTIRLENKEADIKELKKALKAKQEELSEMQIRRELGERKLVAAARDAELKSQQLQRRLDDAQNQFKRKEKEFEETMDHLQQDIDLLASERGALRDKLKLYAKRSHHGQ
;
A
#
# COMPACT_ATOMS: atom_id res chain seq x y z
N MET A 1 -32.97 -20.53 -27.62
CA MET A 1 -33.93 -19.86 -26.71
C MET A 1 -34.53 -18.68 -27.45
N SER A 2 -35.84 -18.51 -27.45
CA SER A 2 -36.52 -17.54 -28.33
C SER A 2 -36.41 -16.10 -27.82
N ASP A 3 -36.22 -15.15 -28.73
CA ASP A 3 -36.34 -13.71 -28.45
C ASP A 3 -37.79 -13.36 -28.09
N LYS A 4 -38.13 -13.40 -26.80
CA LYS A 4 -39.37 -12.80 -26.30
C LYS A 4 -39.27 -11.27 -26.44
N ASN A 5 -40.09 -10.69 -27.32
CA ASN A 5 -40.23 -9.24 -27.44
C ASN A 5 -40.81 -8.67 -26.14
N LEU A 6 -40.05 -7.76 -25.52
CA LEU A 6 -40.43 -7.07 -24.29
C LEU A 6 -41.18 -5.79 -24.64
N THR A 7 -42.31 -5.54 -23.98
CA THR A 7 -43.10 -4.31 -24.15
C THR A 7 -42.97 -3.38 -22.95
N LEU A 8 -43.13 -2.08 -23.18
CA LEU A 8 -43.24 -1.10 -22.10
C LEU A 8 -44.52 -1.36 -21.29
N GLY A 9 -44.48 -1.12 -19.99
CA GLY A 9 -45.53 -1.44 -19.03
C GLY A 9 -45.54 -2.90 -18.53
N GLN A 10 -44.86 -3.82 -19.20
CA GLN A 10 -44.91 -5.26 -18.86
C GLN A 10 -44.34 -5.54 -17.45
N ARG A 11 -45.05 -6.37 -16.67
CA ARG A 11 -44.68 -6.77 -15.31
C ARG A 11 -43.53 -7.78 -15.32
N VAL A 12 -42.52 -7.53 -14.51
CA VAL A 12 -41.29 -8.34 -14.42
C VAL A 12 -40.78 -8.45 -12.99
N MET A 13 -40.04 -9.52 -12.72
CA MET A 13 -39.23 -9.68 -11.52
C MET A 13 -37.74 -9.57 -11.87
N VAL A 14 -36.96 -8.88 -11.03
CA VAL A 14 -35.50 -8.77 -11.17
C VAL A 14 -34.82 -9.96 -10.47
N ILE A 15 -34.20 -10.82 -11.28
CA ILE A 15 -33.53 -12.04 -10.82
C ILE A 15 -32.30 -11.65 -9.97
N GLY A 16 -32.11 -12.34 -8.84
CA GLY A 16 -31.05 -12.02 -7.86
C GLY A 16 -31.38 -10.85 -6.92
N LYS A 17 -32.60 -10.31 -6.99
CA LYS A 17 -33.15 -9.36 -5.99
C LYS A 17 -34.59 -9.67 -5.55
N GLU A 18 -35.33 -10.48 -6.32
CA GLU A 18 -36.74 -10.86 -6.10
C GLU A 18 -37.76 -9.70 -6.08
N VAL A 19 -37.32 -8.47 -6.36
CA VAL A 19 -38.20 -7.31 -6.44
C VAL A 19 -38.96 -7.29 -7.77
N LYS A 20 -40.26 -7.02 -7.70
CA LYS A 20 -41.17 -6.87 -8.84
C LYS A 20 -41.24 -5.41 -9.32
N GLY A 21 -41.62 -5.21 -10.57
CA GLY A 21 -41.79 -3.90 -11.19
C GLY A 21 -42.37 -3.95 -12.60
N SER A 22 -42.41 -2.80 -13.27
CA SER A 22 -42.84 -2.65 -14.67
C SER A 22 -41.71 -2.09 -15.55
N ILE A 23 -41.61 -2.58 -16.79
CA ILE A 23 -40.65 -2.08 -17.76
C ILE A 23 -41.01 -0.65 -18.19
N ALA A 24 -40.12 0.31 -17.98
CA ALA A 24 -40.30 1.72 -18.35
C ALA A 24 -39.37 2.19 -19.49
N TYR A 25 -38.30 1.44 -19.79
CA TYR A 25 -37.40 1.73 -20.90
C TYR A 25 -36.82 0.43 -21.50
N VAL A 26 -36.68 0.36 -22.82
CA VAL A 26 -35.95 -0.71 -23.53
C VAL A 26 -35.16 -0.08 -24.67
N GLY A 27 -33.82 -0.15 -24.62
CA GLY A 27 -32.97 0.49 -25.62
C GLY A 27 -31.49 0.48 -25.26
N ASN A 28 -30.68 1.22 -26.02
CA ASN A 28 -29.25 1.37 -25.76
C ASN A 28 -29.00 2.74 -25.08
N PRO A 29 -28.67 2.78 -23.77
CA PRO A 29 -28.49 4.02 -23.04
C PRO A 29 -27.09 4.62 -23.25
N THR A 30 -26.91 5.92 -23.03
CA THR A 30 -25.60 6.59 -23.21
C THR A 30 -24.56 6.22 -22.15
N PHE A 31 -24.97 5.61 -21.03
CA PHE A 31 -24.05 5.19 -19.96
C PHE A 31 -23.39 3.81 -20.16
N ALA A 32 -23.93 2.95 -21.03
CA ALA A 32 -23.40 1.60 -21.25
C ALA A 32 -23.83 1.01 -22.60
N SER A 33 -22.90 0.32 -23.28
CA SER A 33 -23.18 -0.35 -24.54
C SER A 33 -24.09 -1.58 -24.39
N GLY A 34 -24.72 -1.96 -25.52
CA GLY A 34 -25.71 -3.03 -25.59
C GLY A 34 -27.13 -2.57 -25.25
N LYS A 35 -28.09 -3.51 -25.32
CA LYS A 35 -29.50 -3.29 -25.02
C LYS A 35 -29.77 -3.49 -23.52
N TRP A 36 -30.28 -2.45 -22.87
CA TRP A 36 -30.64 -2.41 -21.45
C TRP A 36 -32.14 -2.19 -21.26
N ILE A 37 -32.62 -2.57 -20.08
CA ILE A 37 -34.01 -2.45 -19.67
C ILE A 37 -34.05 -1.58 -18.41
N GLY A 38 -34.79 -0.49 -18.47
CA GLY A 38 -35.14 0.32 -17.30
C GLY A 38 -36.46 -0.15 -16.71
N ILE A 39 -36.49 -0.35 -15.40
CA ILE A 39 -37.63 -0.89 -14.65
C ILE A 39 -37.96 0.09 -13.51
N ILE A 40 -39.25 0.37 -13.34
CA ILE A 40 -39.80 1.00 -12.14
C ILE A 40 -40.24 -0.13 -11.22
N LEU A 41 -39.61 -0.25 -10.06
CA LEU A 41 -39.92 -1.27 -9.05
C LEU A 41 -41.19 -0.88 -8.27
N ASP A 42 -41.81 -1.85 -7.61
CA ASP A 42 -42.95 -1.60 -6.69
C ASP A 42 -42.50 -1.07 -5.32
N GLU A 43 -41.21 -1.20 -5.01
CA GLU A 43 -40.60 -0.90 -3.70
C GLU A 43 -39.33 -0.03 -3.85
N PRO A 44 -38.93 0.75 -2.82
CA PRO A 44 -37.77 1.66 -2.85
C PRO A 44 -36.41 0.92 -2.74
N LYS A 45 -36.21 -0.13 -3.56
CA LYS A 45 -35.02 -1.02 -3.61
C LYS A 45 -34.17 -0.83 -4.89
N GLY A 46 -34.51 0.17 -5.69
CA GLY A 46 -33.81 0.59 -6.91
C GLY A 46 -32.54 1.41 -6.61
N LYS A 47 -31.89 1.89 -7.68
CA LYS A 47 -30.62 2.63 -7.62
C LYS A 47 -30.71 4.08 -8.13
N ASN A 48 -31.83 4.49 -8.71
CA ASN A 48 -32.05 5.83 -9.28
C ASN A 48 -33.55 6.18 -9.30
N ASN A 49 -33.89 7.30 -9.93
CA ASN A 49 -35.25 7.80 -10.18
C ASN A 49 -35.64 7.74 -11.68
N GLY A 50 -34.94 6.94 -12.49
CA GLY A 50 -35.04 6.92 -13.96
C GLY A 50 -34.05 7.86 -14.68
N THR A 51 -33.33 8.71 -13.93
CA THR A 51 -32.23 9.55 -14.43
C THR A 51 -30.87 8.94 -14.09
N LEU A 52 -29.94 8.94 -15.04
CA LEU A 52 -28.54 8.53 -14.84
C LEU A 52 -27.59 9.48 -15.60
N ARG A 53 -26.53 9.95 -14.93
CA ARG A 53 -25.53 10.90 -15.47
C ARG A 53 -26.15 12.10 -16.21
N GLY A 54 -27.16 12.72 -15.59
CA GLY A 54 -27.87 13.88 -16.15
C GLY A 54 -28.91 13.59 -17.24
N HIS A 55 -28.96 12.37 -17.79
CA HIS A 55 -29.96 11.97 -18.78
C HIS A 55 -31.13 11.23 -18.13
N ALA A 56 -32.35 11.73 -18.33
CA ALA A 56 -33.59 11.08 -17.92
C ALA A 56 -34.07 10.12 -19.02
N TYR A 57 -34.25 8.85 -18.67
CA TYR A 57 -34.71 7.79 -19.59
C TYR A 57 -36.16 7.40 -19.34
N PHE A 58 -36.58 7.48 -18.08
CA PHE A 58 -37.94 7.36 -17.59
C PHE A 58 -38.03 8.18 -16.28
N SER A 59 -39.21 8.24 -15.66
CA SER A 59 -39.43 8.98 -14.41
C SER A 59 -40.11 8.08 -13.38
N CYS A 60 -39.61 8.11 -12.14
CA CYS A 60 -40.19 7.46 -10.98
C CYS A 60 -39.66 8.13 -9.69
N GLU A 61 -40.16 7.70 -8.53
CA GLU A 61 -39.68 8.20 -7.24
C GLU A 61 -38.23 7.78 -6.94
N GLU A 62 -37.59 8.48 -6.00
CA GLU A 62 -36.20 8.21 -5.64
C GLU A 62 -36.05 6.80 -5.07
N LYS A 63 -35.09 6.03 -5.61
CA LYS A 63 -34.84 4.61 -5.30
C LYS A 63 -35.91 3.64 -5.83
N TYR A 64 -36.76 4.04 -6.78
CA TYR A 64 -37.67 3.10 -7.47
C TYR A 64 -37.15 2.64 -8.84
N GLY A 65 -36.23 3.39 -9.46
CA GLY A 65 -35.67 3.07 -10.78
C GLY A 65 -34.46 2.13 -10.74
N VAL A 66 -34.40 1.16 -11.65
CA VAL A 66 -33.22 0.29 -11.85
C VAL A 66 -32.99 -0.01 -13.34
N PHE A 67 -31.74 -0.23 -13.73
CA PHE A 67 -31.37 -0.71 -15.08
C PHE A 67 -30.73 -2.10 -14.99
N VAL A 68 -31.15 -3.00 -15.85
CA VAL A 68 -30.71 -4.41 -15.90
C VAL A 68 -30.60 -4.92 -17.35
N ARG A 69 -29.94 -6.06 -17.55
CA ARG A 69 -29.89 -6.74 -18.85
C ARG A 69 -31.09 -7.68 -19.04
N GLN A 70 -31.40 -8.02 -20.30
CA GLN A 70 -32.50 -8.92 -20.67
C GLN A 70 -32.40 -10.34 -20.08
N THR A 71 -31.20 -10.77 -19.67
CA THR A 71 -30.96 -12.04 -18.95
C THR A 71 -31.22 -11.98 -17.45
N GLN A 72 -31.46 -10.80 -16.87
CA GLN A 72 -31.65 -10.57 -15.44
C GLN A 72 -33.11 -10.30 -15.06
N ILE A 73 -34.04 -10.50 -15.99
CA ILE A 73 -35.47 -10.34 -15.77
C ILE A 73 -36.22 -11.65 -16.01
N GLN A 74 -37.21 -11.91 -15.17
CA GLN A 74 -38.22 -12.93 -15.40
C GLN A 74 -39.54 -12.23 -15.71
N LEU A 75 -40.15 -12.57 -16.86
CA LEU A 75 -41.51 -12.12 -17.16
C LEU A 75 -42.48 -12.76 -16.16
N LEU A 76 -43.41 -11.96 -15.64
CA LEU A 76 -44.54 -12.45 -14.88
C LEU A 76 -45.72 -12.56 -15.84
N ASP A 77 -46.10 -13.81 -16.18
CA ASP A 77 -47.21 -14.07 -17.10
C ASP A 77 -48.57 -13.73 -16.44
N SER A 78 -49.57 -13.42 -17.28
CA SER A 78 -50.65 -12.49 -16.93
C SER A 78 -51.85 -13.08 -16.17
N GLU A 79 -51.84 -13.05 -14.84
CA GLU A 79 -53.06 -13.01 -14.00
C GLU A 79 -52.95 -12.01 -12.83
N ASP A 80 -52.60 -10.75 -13.13
CA ASP A 80 -52.99 -9.59 -12.30
C ASP A 80 -52.77 -8.28 -13.10
N ASN A 81 -53.80 -7.78 -13.78
CA ASN A 81 -53.75 -6.52 -14.54
C ASN A 81 -55.14 -5.84 -14.70
N PRO A 82 -55.48 -4.87 -13.83
CA PRO A 82 -56.58 -3.95 -14.05
C PRO A 82 -56.09 -2.63 -14.70
N MET A 83 -56.24 -2.54 -16.03
CA MET A 83 -56.48 -1.26 -16.72
C MET A 83 -57.89 -0.74 -16.31
N ASP A 84 -58.27 0.54 -16.35
CA ASP A 84 -57.77 1.63 -17.21
C ASP A 84 -58.16 3.05 -16.65
N THR A 85 -57.58 4.09 -17.25
CA THR A 85 -58.03 5.50 -17.46
C THR A 85 -58.76 6.37 -16.41
N SER A 86 -58.39 7.67 -16.47
CA SER A 86 -59.29 8.86 -16.53
C SER A 86 -59.61 9.70 -15.27
N MET A 87 -58.94 10.87 -15.22
CA MET A 87 -59.48 12.22 -14.93
C MET A 87 -59.79 12.72 -13.49
N THR A 88 -59.37 13.98 -13.29
CA THR A 88 -59.99 15.07 -12.50
C THR A 88 -60.14 15.01 -10.97
N ALA A 89 -59.45 15.99 -10.34
CA ALA A 89 -60.00 17.01 -9.43
C ALA A 89 -60.26 16.73 -7.93
N SER A 90 -59.49 17.49 -7.12
CA SER A 90 -59.91 18.36 -6.00
C SER A 90 -60.53 17.81 -4.69
N THR A 91 -59.87 18.24 -3.59
CA THR A 91 -60.41 18.75 -2.30
C THR A 91 -61.11 17.83 -1.28
N GLU A 92 -60.70 18.04 -0.02
CA GLU A 92 -61.48 18.05 1.23
C GLU A 92 -62.16 16.74 1.70
N GLU A 93 -61.61 16.12 2.74
CA GLU A 93 -62.08 16.21 4.14
C GLU A 93 -63.41 15.48 4.45
N THR A 94 -63.36 14.41 5.26
CA THR A 94 -63.83 14.48 6.66
C THR A 94 -63.47 13.25 7.51
N LYS A 95 -63.53 13.47 8.83
CA LYS A 95 -63.43 12.51 9.97
C LYS A 95 -64.86 12.20 10.48
N PRO A 96 -65.14 11.37 11.54
CA PRO A 96 -64.24 11.00 12.65
C PRO A 96 -64.37 9.61 13.31
N THR A 97 -63.46 9.30 14.24
CA THR A 97 -63.82 9.06 15.66
C THR A 97 -62.63 9.14 16.66
N ARG A 98 -62.22 8.04 17.31
CA ARG A 98 -61.84 7.93 18.75
C ARG A 98 -60.99 6.67 18.95
N ARG A 99 -60.21 6.38 20.02
CA ARG A 99 -59.76 6.99 21.32
C ARG A 99 -58.59 6.05 21.77
N LEU A 100 -57.47 6.36 22.43
CA LEU A 100 -56.74 7.53 22.99
C LEU A 100 -55.22 7.26 22.74
N SER A 101 -54.16 7.94 23.21
CA SER A 101 -53.87 9.00 24.22
C SER A 101 -53.02 10.12 23.53
N ARG A 102 -52.24 11.07 24.11
CA ARG A 102 -51.55 11.38 25.40
C ARG A 102 -50.32 10.49 25.70
N VAL A 103 -49.07 10.97 25.80
CA VAL A 103 -48.40 12.29 26.05
C VAL A 103 -47.01 12.23 25.34
N ARG A 104 -46.29 13.24 24.80
CA ARG A 104 -46.47 14.69 24.43
C ARG A 104 -45.40 15.04 23.34
N ARG A 105 -45.51 16.21 22.69
CA ARG A 105 -44.60 16.77 21.64
C ARG A 105 -43.37 17.50 22.25
N LYS A 106 -42.16 17.55 21.66
CA LYS A 106 -41.68 18.00 20.32
C LYS A 106 -41.82 19.53 20.07
N ALA A 107 -40.71 20.24 19.85
CA ALA A 107 -40.59 21.50 19.09
C ALA A 107 -39.10 21.90 18.84
N SER A 108 -38.84 22.54 17.69
CA SER A 108 -37.60 23.24 17.27
C SER A 108 -37.97 24.75 17.04
N PRO A 109 -37.23 25.68 16.36
CA PRO A 109 -35.93 25.59 15.64
C PRO A 109 -34.97 26.84 15.67
N ALA A 110 -33.78 26.66 15.05
CA ALA A 110 -33.02 27.61 14.19
C ALA A 110 -32.25 28.87 14.71
N GLN A 111 -31.20 29.24 13.93
CA GLN A 111 -30.39 30.48 13.88
C GLN A 111 -29.38 30.72 15.04
N THR A 112 -28.14 31.28 14.87
CA THR A 112 -27.27 31.62 13.70
C THR A 112 -25.80 31.92 14.10
N LYS A 113 -24.86 31.85 13.13
CA LYS A 113 -23.63 32.69 12.93
C LYS A 113 -22.26 32.42 13.64
N THR A 114 -21.22 32.40 12.78
CA THR A 114 -19.84 32.99 12.85
C THR A 114 -18.69 32.41 13.73
N GLY A 115 -17.48 32.36 13.12
CA GLY A 115 -16.15 32.14 13.75
C GLY A 115 -15.56 30.74 13.48
N SER A 116 -14.59 30.46 12.59
CA SER A 116 -13.45 31.19 11.97
C SER A 116 -12.12 31.19 12.75
N LEU A 117 -11.40 30.07 12.67
CA LEU A 117 -9.93 29.91 12.70
C LEU A 117 -9.62 28.71 11.77
N SER A 118 -8.74 28.70 10.78
CA SER A 118 -7.49 29.45 10.49
C SER A 118 -6.30 29.06 11.37
N MET A 119 -5.45 28.16 10.86
CA MET A 119 -4.09 27.91 11.31
C MET A 119 -3.18 27.73 10.08
N SER A 120 -2.27 28.67 9.85
CA SER A 120 -1.31 28.62 8.74
C SER A 120 0.09 28.22 9.23
N SER A 121 0.78 27.38 8.46
CA SER A 121 2.10 26.85 8.79
C SER A 121 3.25 27.83 8.50
N SER A 122 4.22 27.93 9.42
CA SER A 122 5.64 28.28 9.15
C SER A 122 6.49 27.86 10.36
N ARG A 123 7.49 26.99 10.19
CA ARG A 123 8.90 27.26 9.83
C ARG A 123 9.64 28.03 10.95
N THR A 124 10.66 27.49 11.65
CA THR A 124 11.99 26.99 11.22
C THR A 124 12.83 28.07 10.52
N SER A 125 14.15 28.24 10.72
CA SER A 125 15.21 27.33 11.26
C SER A 125 16.44 28.11 11.82
N LEU A 126 17.64 27.48 11.85
CA LEU A 126 19.00 28.01 12.12
C LEU A 126 19.46 28.12 13.60
N ALA A 127 20.73 27.85 13.99
CA ALA A 127 21.85 27.14 13.34
C ALA A 127 22.91 26.67 14.39
N SER A 128 23.93 25.89 13.97
CA SER A 128 24.83 25.11 14.85
C SER A 128 26.21 25.73 15.18
N SER A 129 26.67 25.55 16.43
CA SER A 129 28.09 25.48 16.90
C SER A 129 28.10 25.20 18.42
N ARG A 130 29.03 24.45 19.04
CA ARG A 130 30.23 23.70 18.60
C ARG A 130 30.57 22.58 19.62
N GLN A 131 31.34 21.59 19.17
CA GLN A 131 32.40 20.77 19.82
C GLN A 131 32.73 20.97 21.33
N SER A 132 33.23 20.00 22.13
CA SER A 132 33.36 18.51 22.13
C SER A 132 34.25 18.07 23.34
N LEU A 133 34.56 16.76 23.52
CA LEU A 133 35.47 16.13 24.52
C LEU A 133 34.84 15.87 25.91
N THR A 134 34.66 14.62 26.41
CA THR A 134 35.58 13.57 26.93
C THR A 134 36.32 13.95 28.24
N SER A 135 36.52 13.08 29.25
CA SER A 135 36.60 11.61 29.29
C SER A 135 36.17 10.95 30.63
N PHE A 136 36.16 9.61 30.68
CA PHE A 136 35.94 8.76 31.88
C PHE A 136 36.99 8.90 32.99
N VAL A 137 36.67 8.45 34.22
CA VAL A 137 37.43 7.46 35.06
C VAL A 137 36.64 7.07 36.34
N SER A 138 36.77 5.81 36.77
CA SER A 138 36.30 5.19 38.05
C SER A 138 37.51 4.47 38.72
N PRO A 139 37.51 3.86 39.94
CA PRO A 139 36.38 3.37 40.76
C PRO A 139 36.52 3.30 42.33
N THR A 140 35.45 2.83 43.02
CA THR A 140 35.33 1.95 44.24
C THR A 140 36.25 1.95 45.50
N THR A 141 35.69 1.42 46.62
CA THR A 141 36.29 0.84 47.87
C THR A 141 36.56 1.80 49.06
N GLU A 142 36.37 1.46 50.36
CA GLU A 142 35.60 0.38 51.04
C GLU A 142 35.31 0.67 52.55
N ARG A 143 34.30 -0.01 53.15
CA ARG A 143 34.01 -0.27 54.61
C ARG A 143 33.68 0.89 55.58
N GLY A 144 32.84 0.61 56.61
CA GLY A 144 32.61 1.56 57.71
C GLY A 144 31.56 1.32 58.84
N THR A 145 31.09 0.10 59.14
CA THR A 145 30.36 -0.31 60.40
C THR A 145 29.12 0.46 60.94
N SER A 146 28.04 -0.29 61.19
CA SER A 146 26.86 0.04 62.06
C SER A 146 27.21 0.06 63.58
N PRO A 147 26.32 0.37 64.58
CA PRO A 147 24.86 0.08 64.64
C PRO A 147 23.88 1.10 65.30
N ASP A 148 22.63 1.07 64.81
CA ASP A 148 21.31 0.88 65.49
C ASP A 148 20.93 1.45 66.90
N LEU A 149 19.61 1.57 67.10
CA LEU A 149 18.77 1.59 68.34
C LEU A 149 18.23 2.90 68.97
N THR A 150 17.03 3.28 68.48
CA THR A 150 15.76 3.51 69.25
C THR A 150 15.36 4.85 69.94
N LYS A 151 14.10 5.24 69.67
CA LYS A 151 13.06 5.93 70.52
C LYS A 151 13.24 7.42 70.90
N ARG A 152 12.19 8.20 71.31
CA ARG A 152 10.72 8.26 70.99
C ARG A 152 10.05 9.44 71.77
N ALA A 153 9.18 10.23 71.11
CA ALA A 153 8.30 11.30 71.68
C ALA A 153 9.04 12.54 72.28
N SER A 154 8.44 13.71 72.55
CA SER A 154 7.05 14.26 72.56
C SER A 154 7.07 15.75 72.07
N PHE A 155 6.09 16.34 71.35
CA PHE A 155 4.70 16.75 71.73
C PHE A 155 4.67 17.77 72.92
N VAL A 156 4.10 19.00 72.87
CA VAL A 156 3.44 19.82 71.78
C VAL A 156 3.23 21.31 72.22
N GLU A 157 2.69 22.18 71.33
CA GLU A 157 2.02 23.52 71.53
C GLU A 157 2.82 24.73 72.10
N THR A 158 3.01 25.85 71.36
CA THR A 158 2.17 27.03 70.96
C THR A 158 2.14 28.21 71.95
N GLY A 159 2.22 29.45 71.42
CA GLY A 159 2.21 30.72 72.18
C GLY A 159 2.49 31.94 71.27
N PHE A 160 1.98 33.14 71.60
CA PHE A 160 1.92 34.35 70.74
C PHE A 160 2.39 35.62 71.50
N VAL A 161 2.37 36.79 70.82
CA VAL A 161 2.32 38.21 71.32
C VAL A 161 3.48 39.16 70.89
N GLU A 162 3.23 39.91 69.81
CA GLU A 162 3.16 41.40 69.70
C GLU A 162 4.34 42.38 70.02
N THR A 163 4.12 43.67 69.61
CA THR A 163 4.88 44.94 69.80
C THR A 163 5.92 45.29 68.71
N LEU A 164 6.21 46.55 68.33
CA LEU A 164 5.98 47.90 68.92
C LEU A 164 5.48 48.97 67.90
N THR A 165 5.09 50.17 68.37
CA THR A 165 4.78 51.39 67.58
C THR A 165 5.72 52.55 67.94
N PRO A 166 5.87 53.59 67.08
CA PRO A 166 5.22 54.92 67.35
C PRO A 166 4.92 55.73 66.05
N GLN A 167 4.61 57.04 66.05
CA GLN A 167 3.51 57.81 66.67
C GLN A 167 3.64 59.30 66.24
N TYR A 168 2.61 59.94 65.66
CA TYR A 168 2.34 61.40 65.83
C TYR A 168 0.91 61.77 65.40
N THR A 169 0.43 62.97 65.74
CA THR A 169 -1.00 63.32 65.87
C THR A 169 -1.56 64.34 64.86
N PRO A 170 -2.85 64.24 64.48
CA PRO A 170 -3.69 65.36 64.06
C PRO A 170 -4.35 66.04 65.28
N GLY A 171 -4.44 67.37 65.28
CA GLY A 171 -4.95 68.17 66.40
C GLY A 171 -6.43 68.60 66.28
N GLN A 172 -7.05 68.93 67.42
CA GLN A 172 -8.34 69.63 67.48
C GLN A 172 -8.18 71.13 67.19
N SER A 173 -9.25 71.78 66.71
CA SER A 173 -9.31 73.23 66.48
C SER A 173 -10.34 73.93 67.38
N LEU A 174 -10.04 75.17 67.76
CA LEU A 174 -10.92 76.05 68.55
C LEU A 174 -10.99 77.45 67.92
N THR A 175 -12.22 77.90 67.66
CA THR A 175 -12.70 79.31 67.69
C THR A 175 -11.81 80.45 67.16
N SER A 176 -12.10 80.99 65.96
CA SER A 176 -12.25 82.44 65.67
C SER A 176 -12.68 82.70 64.20
N PRO A 177 -13.21 83.90 63.82
CA PRO A 177 -13.98 84.06 62.57
C PRO A 177 -13.28 84.85 61.42
N SER A 178 -13.99 84.94 60.28
CA SER A 178 -13.62 85.54 58.97
C SER A 178 -12.65 84.68 58.12
N THR A 179 -12.76 84.61 56.78
CA THR A 179 -13.66 85.27 55.81
C THR A 179 -14.54 84.24 55.07
N ALA A 180 -15.75 84.60 54.64
CA ALA A 180 -16.74 83.62 54.15
C ALA A 180 -17.31 83.92 52.74
N SER A 181 -16.63 83.45 51.70
CA SER A 181 -17.19 83.38 50.34
C SER A 181 -16.58 82.29 49.45
N GLU A 182 -15.25 82.13 49.42
CA GLU A 182 -14.56 81.33 48.40
C GLU A 182 -14.45 79.83 48.75
N ASP A 183 -14.11 79.49 50.00
CA ASP A 183 -13.93 78.09 50.46
C ASP A 183 -15.10 77.16 50.12
N LYS A 184 -16.34 77.68 50.10
CA LYS A 184 -17.53 76.86 49.82
C LYS A 184 -17.52 76.27 48.42
N LEU A 185 -16.99 76.97 47.41
CA LEU A 185 -16.98 76.46 46.05
C LEU A 185 -15.89 75.39 45.86
N ALA A 186 -14.68 75.66 46.37
CA ALA A 186 -13.57 74.71 46.35
C ALA A 186 -13.90 73.42 47.13
N ASN A 187 -14.51 73.55 48.31
CA ASN A 187 -14.89 72.41 49.13
C ASN A 187 -16.03 71.59 48.49
N ILE A 188 -17.01 72.22 47.80
CA ILE A 188 -18.02 71.50 47.02
C ILE A 188 -17.38 70.75 45.83
N GLN A 189 -16.47 71.37 45.09
CA GLN A 189 -15.79 70.72 43.96
C GLN A 189 -14.92 69.55 44.43
N ALA A 190 -14.09 69.73 45.46
CA ALA A 190 -13.32 68.65 46.07
C ALA A 190 -14.22 67.53 46.61
N GLN A 191 -15.39 67.86 47.17
CA GLN A 191 -16.34 66.88 47.69
C GLN A 191 -17.07 66.11 46.56
N GLN A 192 -17.29 66.71 45.38
CA GLN A 192 -17.74 66.00 44.18
C GLN A 192 -16.64 65.11 43.60
N GLU A 193 -15.39 65.58 43.53
CA GLU A 193 -14.25 64.79 43.06
C GLU A 193 -13.99 63.58 43.98
N ILE A 194 -14.08 63.75 45.29
CA ILE A 194 -14.04 62.66 46.29
C ILE A 194 -15.20 61.67 46.10
N VAL A 195 -16.39 62.10 45.66
CA VAL A 195 -17.51 61.19 45.36
C VAL A 195 -17.25 60.42 44.07
N ASN A 196 -16.75 61.06 43.02
CA ASN A 196 -16.40 60.39 41.76
C ASN A 196 -15.27 59.37 41.95
N LEU A 197 -14.20 59.73 42.65
CA LEU A 197 -13.10 58.82 42.99
C LEU A 197 -13.56 57.67 43.88
N LYS A 198 -14.52 57.88 44.79
CA LYS A 198 -15.13 56.78 45.56
C LYS A 198 -15.94 55.85 44.68
N ALA A 199 -16.73 56.38 43.74
CA ALA A 199 -17.46 55.56 42.79
C ALA A 199 -16.52 54.72 41.93
N GLU A 200 -15.45 55.32 41.37
CA GLU A 200 -14.43 54.59 40.60
C GLU A 200 -13.70 53.54 41.45
N VAL A 201 -13.42 53.82 42.73
CA VAL A 201 -12.84 52.84 43.66
C VAL A 201 -13.79 51.67 43.97
N GLU A 202 -15.10 51.87 44.09
CA GLU A 202 -16.05 50.75 44.17
C GLU A 202 -16.14 49.98 42.85
N ASP A 203 -16.22 50.66 41.71
CA ASP A 203 -16.19 50.07 40.36
C ASP A 203 -14.95 49.18 40.14
N LEU A 204 -13.79 49.62 40.64
CA LEU A 204 -12.53 48.88 40.59
C LEU A 204 -12.48 47.74 41.62
N LYS A 205 -13.13 47.85 42.78
CA LYS A 205 -13.31 46.72 43.72
C LYS A 205 -14.21 45.65 43.14
N GLU A 206 -15.34 45.99 42.51
CA GLU A 206 -16.21 45.01 41.85
C GLU A 206 -15.48 44.28 40.71
N LYS A 207 -14.68 45.01 39.92
CA LYS A 207 -13.80 44.42 38.90
C LYS A 207 -12.69 43.56 39.52
N LEU A 208 -12.18 43.91 40.70
CA LEU A 208 -11.22 43.07 41.44
C LEU A 208 -11.86 41.79 41.98
N GLU A 209 -13.07 41.86 42.57
CA GLU A 209 -13.78 40.68 43.10
C GLU A 209 -14.24 39.74 41.98
N THR A 210 -14.78 40.26 40.88
CA THR A 210 -15.11 39.41 39.70
C THR A 210 -13.88 38.73 39.10
N LEU A 211 -12.72 39.40 39.07
CA LEU A 211 -11.44 38.78 38.68
C LEU A 211 -10.91 37.78 39.72
N LYS A 212 -11.16 37.98 41.02
CA LYS A 212 -10.86 36.99 42.07
C LYS A 212 -11.73 35.75 41.96
N VAL A 213 -13.03 35.90 41.75
CA VAL A 213 -14.00 34.80 41.53
C VAL A 213 -13.59 34.00 40.29
N ARG A 214 -13.35 34.65 39.16
CA ARG A 214 -12.88 33.97 37.94
C ARG A 214 -11.55 33.24 38.14
N ARG A 215 -10.60 33.83 38.87
CA ARG A 215 -9.35 33.16 39.28
C ARG A 215 -9.55 32.03 40.30
N ALA A 216 -10.67 31.97 41.03
CA ALA A 216 -11.02 30.85 41.88
C ALA A 216 -11.60 29.70 41.03
N GLU A 217 -12.57 30.00 40.15
CA GLU A 217 -13.12 29.04 39.20
C GLU A 217 -12.04 28.40 38.31
N ASP A 218 -11.10 29.20 37.78
CA ASP A 218 -10.07 28.68 36.87
C ASP A 218 -9.04 27.80 37.61
N ARG A 219 -8.84 28.03 38.92
CA ARG A 219 -8.09 27.07 39.79
C ARG A 219 -8.88 25.81 40.09
N GLU A 220 -10.20 25.89 40.16
CA GLU A 220 -11.08 24.74 40.39
C GLU A 220 -11.13 23.84 39.14
N LYS A 221 -11.31 24.43 37.95
CA LYS A 221 -11.18 23.76 36.65
C LYS A 221 -9.81 23.10 36.48
N LEU A 222 -8.72 23.75 36.90
CA LEU A 222 -7.38 23.15 36.91
C LEU A 222 -7.30 21.91 37.82
N ARG A 223 -7.84 21.97 39.04
CA ARG A 223 -7.91 20.82 39.95
C ARG A 223 -8.79 19.69 39.41
N GLU A 224 -9.86 20.02 38.70
CA GLU A 224 -10.70 19.03 38.01
C GLU A 224 -9.95 18.36 36.87
N LEU A 225 -9.21 19.11 36.05
CA LEU A 225 -8.33 18.55 35.03
C LEU A 225 -7.20 17.69 35.63
N GLU A 226 -6.63 18.08 36.77
CA GLU A 226 -5.66 17.27 37.52
C GLU A 226 -6.27 15.96 38.05
N ARG A 227 -7.51 15.99 38.57
CA ARG A 227 -8.24 14.76 38.97
C ARG A 227 -8.56 13.87 37.78
N MET A 228 -9.09 14.43 36.69
CA MET A 228 -9.44 13.68 35.47
C MET A 228 -8.19 13.07 34.82
N ARG A 229 -7.06 13.79 34.83
CA ARG A 229 -5.76 13.27 34.42
C ARG A 229 -5.31 12.11 35.32
N LEU A 230 -5.37 12.26 36.64
CA LEU A 230 -4.99 11.19 37.56
C LEU A 230 -5.86 9.94 37.38
N GLN A 231 -7.15 10.11 37.11
CA GLN A 231 -8.07 9.01 36.77
C GLN A 231 -7.72 8.36 35.42
N LEU A 232 -7.34 9.15 34.41
CA LEU A 232 -6.86 8.64 33.11
C LEU A 232 -5.55 7.85 33.28
N ASP A 233 -4.59 8.39 34.04
CA ASP A 233 -3.30 7.76 34.31
C ASP A 233 -3.50 6.43 35.08
N GLN A 234 -4.39 6.40 36.08
CA GLN A 234 -4.79 5.16 36.76
C GLN A 234 -5.51 4.17 35.84
N ALA A 235 -6.44 4.62 34.99
CA ALA A 235 -7.15 3.77 34.04
C ALA A 235 -6.19 3.17 32.99
N ASN A 236 -5.17 3.92 32.56
CA ASN A 236 -4.11 3.43 31.71
C ASN A 236 -3.22 2.39 32.42
N GLU A 237 -2.91 2.58 33.71
CA GLU A 237 -2.18 1.59 34.51
C GLU A 237 -2.98 0.29 34.70
N PHE A 238 -4.29 0.39 34.95
CA PHE A 238 -5.17 -0.78 34.97
C PHE A 238 -5.26 -1.46 33.61
N LYS A 239 -5.38 -0.69 32.51
CA LYS A 239 -5.37 -1.24 31.14
C LYS A 239 -4.05 -1.97 30.85
N ALA A 240 -2.91 -1.40 31.23
CA ALA A 240 -1.60 -2.04 31.06
C ALA A 240 -1.52 -3.38 31.81
N LYS A 241 -1.95 -3.41 33.08
CA LYS A 241 -2.00 -4.64 33.89
C LYS A 241 -2.96 -5.69 33.31
N ILE A 242 -4.11 -5.27 32.79
CA ILE A 242 -5.06 -6.17 32.11
C ILE A 242 -4.40 -6.74 30.84
N MET A 243 -3.79 -5.91 29.99
CA MET A 243 -3.11 -6.38 28.77
C MET A 243 -1.91 -7.29 29.08
N GLU A 244 -1.15 -7.03 30.15
CA GLU A 244 -0.07 -7.91 30.61
C GLU A 244 -0.62 -9.25 31.11
N SER A 245 -1.71 -9.24 31.90
CA SER A 245 -2.38 -10.48 32.35
C SER A 245 -3.00 -11.28 31.20
N GLN A 246 -3.56 -10.60 30.19
CA GLN A 246 -4.09 -11.21 28.97
C GLN A 246 -2.97 -11.85 28.14
N ALA A 247 -1.85 -11.15 27.97
CA ALA A 247 -0.68 -11.68 27.27
C ALA A 247 -0.02 -12.85 28.04
N GLN A 248 -0.07 -12.86 29.37
CA GLN A 248 0.38 -13.99 30.17
C GLN A 248 -0.57 -15.18 30.03
N LEU A 249 -1.89 -14.98 30.18
CA LEU A 249 -2.90 -16.01 29.96
C LEU A 249 -2.86 -16.59 28.53
N GLN A 250 -2.55 -15.79 27.51
CA GLN A 250 -2.35 -16.28 26.14
C GLN A 250 -1.11 -17.18 26.03
N ARG A 251 0.01 -16.84 26.68
CA ARG A 251 1.21 -17.70 26.72
C ARG A 251 0.97 -18.99 27.48
N ASP A 252 0.29 -18.93 28.62
CA ASP A 252 -0.01 -20.11 29.43
C ASP A 252 -1.05 -21.01 28.75
N LEU A 253 -2.02 -20.44 28.02
CA LEU A 253 -2.95 -21.18 27.16
C LEU A 253 -2.27 -21.78 25.92
N GLN A 254 -1.26 -21.13 25.35
CA GLN A 254 -0.41 -21.72 24.29
C GLN A 254 0.44 -22.87 24.84
N ARG A 255 1.07 -22.71 26.01
CA ARG A 255 1.80 -23.78 26.70
C ARG A 255 0.88 -24.96 27.01
N ALA A 256 -0.27 -24.75 27.63
CA ALA A 256 -1.22 -25.82 27.95
C ALA A 256 -1.74 -26.54 26.68
N LYS A 257 -1.90 -25.84 25.55
CA LYS A 257 -2.21 -26.46 24.25
C LYS A 257 -1.05 -27.25 23.65
N GLN A 258 0.20 -26.87 23.92
CA GLN A 258 1.37 -27.64 23.53
C GLN A 258 1.53 -28.88 24.42
N GLU A 259 1.45 -28.72 25.75
CA GLU A 259 1.48 -29.83 26.72
C GLU A 259 0.35 -30.84 26.47
N LEU A 260 -0.85 -30.37 26.10
CA LEU A 260 -1.95 -31.26 25.68
C LEU A 260 -1.62 -32.04 24.41
N ARG A 261 -0.98 -31.43 23.41
CA ARG A 261 -0.57 -32.12 22.18
C ARG A 261 0.55 -33.13 22.44
N GLU A 262 1.56 -32.74 23.21
CA GLU A 262 2.65 -33.64 23.60
C GLU A 262 2.11 -34.83 24.43
N ALA A 263 1.09 -34.62 25.25
CA ALA A 263 0.37 -35.69 25.95
C ALA A 263 -0.53 -36.54 25.05
N GLN A 264 -1.14 -35.96 24.00
CA GLN A 264 -1.91 -36.71 22.99
C GLN A 264 -0.99 -37.56 22.11
N GLU A 265 0.09 -36.98 21.58
CA GLU A 265 1.10 -37.70 20.79
C GLU A 265 1.76 -38.83 21.60
N ALA A 266 1.95 -38.65 22.91
CA ALA A 266 2.42 -39.72 23.81
C ALA A 266 1.33 -40.76 24.15
N LEU A 267 0.06 -40.37 24.23
CA LEU A 267 -1.07 -41.31 24.38
C LEU A 267 -1.22 -42.16 23.12
N ASP A 268 -1.13 -41.56 21.93
CA ASP A 268 -1.24 -42.26 20.65
C ASP A 268 -0.05 -43.23 20.45
N GLN A 269 1.18 -42.82 20.79
CA GLN A 269 2.33 -43.73 20.84
C GLN A 269 2.13 -44.90 21.83
N HIS A 270 1.57 -44.65 23.01
CA HIS A 270 1.25 -45.71 23.97
C HIS A 270 0.10 -46.61 23.46
N ASN A 271 -0.88 -46.05 22.74
CA ASN A 271 -1.97 -46.82 22.13
C ASN A 271 -1.41 -47.77 21.06
N ASP A 272 -0.55 -47.28 20.17
CA ASP A 272 0.17 -48.08 19.18
C ASP A 272 1.03 -49.16 19.85
N GLU A 273 1.82 -48.82 20.89
CA GLU A 273 2.59 -49.81 21.67
C GLU A 273 1.68 -50.85 22.34
N THR A 274 0.49 -50.48 22.83
CA THR A 274 -0.47 -51.46 23.37
C THR A 274 -1.16 -52.30 22.30
N ALA A 275 -1.33 -51.79 21.08
CA ALA A 275 -1.83 -52.56 19.95
C ALA A 275 -0.80 -53.61 19.50
N ASP A 276 0.47 -53.24 19.33
CA ASP A 276 1.58 -54.15 19.07
C ASP A 276 1.69 -55.24 20.16
N LEU A 277 1.55 -54.86 21.44
CA LEU A 277 1.55 -55.80 22.56
C LEU A 277 0.30 -56.68 22.60
N GLN A 278 -0.86 -56.19 22.16
CA GLN A 278 -2.08 -56.99 22.07
C GLN A 278 -2.02 -57.98 20.90
N GLU A 279 -1.56 -57.57 19.71
CA GLU A 279 -1.31 -58.50 18.59
C GLU A 279 -0.29 -59.57 18.98
N ALA A 280 0.77 -59.20 19.72
CA ALA A 280 1.72 -60.16 20.27
C ALA A 280 1.09 -61.11 21.31
N ALA A 281 0.17 -60.63 22.14
CA ALA A 281 -0.57 -61.45 23.09
C ALA A 281 -1.59 -62.39 22.42
N GLU A 282 -2.26 -61.94 21.36
CA GLU A 282 -3.20 -62.74 20.56
C GLU A 282 -2.45 -63.84 19.77
N MET A 283 -1.29 -63.52 19.18
CA MET A 283 -0.41 -64.53 18.58
C MET A 283 0.09 -65.56 19.62
N ALA A 284 0.48 -65.11 20.81
CA ALA A 284 0.92 -66.02 21.89
C ALA A 284 -0.25 -66.86 22.48
N ALA A 285 -1.48 -66.33 22.47
CA ALA A 285 -2.68 -67.07 22.85
C ALA A 285 -3.01 -68.15 21.83
N LEU A 286 -2.93 -67.86 20.53
CA LEU A 286 -3.11 -68.84 19.46
C LEU A 286 -2.05 -69.95 19.51
N ASP A 287 -0.77 -69.61 19.74
CA ASP A 287 0.30 -70.61 19.92
C ASP A 287 0.07 -71.47 21.19
N LYS A 288 -0.53 -70.90 22.24
CA LYS A 288 -0.94 -71.63 23.46
C LYS A 288 -2.11 -72.57 23.18
N GLU A 289 -3.17 -72.12 22.52
CA GLU A 289 -4.33 -72.95 22.16
C GLU A 289 -3.90 -74.10 21.23
N MET A 290 -3.07 -73.82 20.22
CA MET A 290 -2.45 -74.81 19.34
C MET A 290 -1.52 -75.81 20.07
N ALA A 291 -0.99 -75.45 21.24
CA ALA A 291 -0.23 -76.35 22.11
C ALA A 291 -1.13 -77.15 23.05
N GLU A 292 -2.23 -76.57 23.53
CA GLU A 292 -3.23 -77.23 24.36
C GLU A 292 -4.03 -78.27 23.55
N GLU A 293 -4.52 -77.96 22.35
CA GLU A 293 -5.13 -78.95 21.45
C GLU A 293 -4.20 -80.14 21.17
N ARG A 294 -2.90 -79.89 20.97
CA ARG A 294 -1.89 -80.95 20.78
C ARG A 294 -1.66 -81.76 22.05
N ALA A 295 -1.71 -81.13 23.22
CA ALA A 295 -1.58 -81.82 24.51
C ALA A 295 -2.81 -82.68 24.82
N GLU A 296 -4.01 -82.20 24.50
CA GLU A 296 -5.26 -82.94 24.63
C GLU A 296 -5.34 -84.11 23.65
N ALA A 297 -4.93 -83.92 22.39
CA ALA A 297 -4.84 -85.01 21.41
C ALA A 297 -3.88 -86.12 21.86
N LEU A 298 -2.69 -85.76 22.38
CA LEU A 298 -1.73 -86.71 22.93
C LEU A 298 -2.21 -87.38 24.23
N GLN A 299 -3.00 -86.69 25.05
CA GLN A 299 -3.67 -87.30 26.21
C GLN A 299 -4.72 -88.31 25.77
N LEU A 300 -5.54 -87.99 24.78
CA LEU A 300 -6.56 -88.90 24.22
C LEU A 300 -5.93 -90.16 23.60
N GLU A 301 -4.81 -90.04 22.88
CA GLU A 301 -4.04 -91.20 22.39
C GLU A 301 -3.49 -92.06 23.55
N LEU A 302 -3.05 -91.43 24.64
CA LEU A 302 -2.51 -92.12 25.82
C LEU A 302 -3.62 -92.82 26.62
N GLU A 303 -4.79 -92.21 26.76
CA GLU A 303 -5.97 -92.83 27.37
C GLU A 303 -6.49 -94.01 26.55
N GLN A 304 -6.60 -93.86 25.22
CA GLN A 304 -6.88 -94.98 24.32
C GLN A 304 -5.82 -96.10 24.36
N ALA A 305 -4.59 -95.82 24.79
CA ALA A 305 -3.57 -96.84 25.03
C ALA A 305 -3.67 -97.48 26.42
N ARG A 306 -4.19 -96.75 27.42
CA ARG A 306 -4.52 -97.29 28.76
C ARG A 306 -5.74 -98.20 28.72
N GLU A 307 -6.82 -97.80 28.05
CA GLU A 307 -8.03 -98.64 27.92
C GLU A 307 -7.67 -100.03 27.34
N LYS A 308 -6.88 -100.07 26.27
CA LYS A 308 -6.39 -101.32 25.66
C LYS A 308 -5.47 -102.14 26.58
N LEU A 309 -4.78 -101.50 27.52
CA LEU A 309 -3.97 -102.17 28.55
C LEU A 309 -4.86 -102.71 29.69
N GLU A 310 -5.92 -101.99 30.05
CA GLU A 310 -6.90 -102.40 31.06
C GLU A 310 -7.74 -103.56 30.53
N GLU A 311 -8.24 -103.52 29.29
CA GLU A 311 -8.86 -104.68 28.61
C GLU A 311 -7.93 -105.90 28.63
N ALA A 312 -6.69 -105.77 28.16
CA ALA A 312 -5.73 -106.87 28.11
C ALA A 312 -5.31 -107.40 29.51
N THR A 313 -5.38 -106.58 30.56
CA THR A 313 -5.13 -107.03 31.94
C THR A 313 -6.37 -107.58 32.64
N LEU A 314 -7.58 -107.24 32.19
CA LEU A 314 -8.84 -107.84 32.63
C LEU A 314 -9.02 -109.23 31.97
N ASP A 315 -8.66 -109.39 30.70
CA ASP A 315 -8.52 -110.70 30.04
C ASP A 315 -7.53 -111.62 30.77
N LEU A 316 -6.36 -111.09 31.18
CA LEU A 316 -5.38 -111.84 31.99
C LEU A 316 -5.89 -112.17 33.40
N GLN A 317 -6.84 -111.41 33.94
CA GLN A 317 -7.49 -111.71 35.22
C GLN A 317 -8.60 -112.77 35.07
N LEU A 318 -9.40 -112.71 34.00
CA LEU A 318 -10.38 -113.74 33.65
C LEU A 318 -9.68 -115.08 33.40
N MET A 319 -8.64 -115.11 32.57
CA MET A 319 -7.82 -116.31 32.31
C MET A 319 -7.13 -116.88 33.57
N ARG A 320 -6.93 -116.07 34.62
CA ARG A 320 -6.47 -116.56 35.94
C ARG A 320 -7.63 -117.10 36.78
N ALA A 321 -8.74 -116.37 36.86
CA ALA A 321 -9.93 -116.79 37.60
C ALA A 321 -10.50 -118.12 37.06
N GLU A 322 -10.50 -118.33 35.74
CA GLU A 322 -10.91 -119.59 35.13
C GLU A 322 -9.96 -120.77 35.46
N MET A 323 -8.67 -120.51 35.72
CA MET A 323 -7.74 -121.53 36.22
C MET A 323 -7.81 -121.77 37.73
N GLU A 324 -8.36 -120.84 38.52
CA GLU A 324 -8.46 -120.94 39.98
C GLU A 324 -9.85 -121.41 40.47
N ALA A 325 -10.93 -121.20 39.71
CA ALA A 325 -12.31 -121.47 40.13
C ALA A 325 -12.84 -122.89 39.83
N GLY A 326 -12.04 -123.79 39.24
CA GLY A 326 -12.45 -125.14 38.83
C GLY A 326 -12.61 -126.18 39.97
N GLY A 327 -13.32 -125.83 41.06
CA GLY A 327 -13.13 -126.45 42.39
C GLY A 327 -14.36 -126.98 43.15
N ASN A 328 -15.23 -127.79 42.51
CA ASN A 328 -16.27 -128.63 43.14
C ASN A 328 -17.51 -127.93 43.79
N ILE A 329 -18.71 -128.42 43.50
CA ILE A 329 -20.02 -127.78 43.80
C ILE A 329 -20.96 -128.79 44.50
N GLN A 330 -21.68 -128.41 45.58
CA GLN A 330 -23.09 -128.84 45.80
C GLN A 330 -23.84 -128.16 46.98
N HIS A 331 -25.04 -127.61 46.72
CA HIS A 331 -26.19 -127.44 47.63
C HIS A 331 -27.41 -126.91 46.82
N PRO A 332 -28.66 -126.79 47.33
CA PRO A 332 -29.35 -127.40 48.49
C PRO A 332 -30.75 -128.03 48.17
N TYR A 333 -31.49 -128.47 49.22
CA TYR A 333 -32.91 -128.95 49.26
C TYR A 333 -33.21 -130.37 48.68
N ALA A 334 -34.19 -131.18 49.14
CA ALA A 334 -35.37 -130.94 50.00
C ALA A 334 -35.85 -132.17 50.84
N ALA A 335 -36.68 -131.91 51.88
CA ALA A 335 -37.74 -132.70 52.56
C ALA A 335 -37.75 -134.26 52.70
N GLY A 336 -38.13 -134.77 53.88
CA GLY A 336 -38.54 -136.17 54.15
C GLY A 336 -38.83 -136.48 55.64
N ASP A 337 -39.93 -137.18 55.96
CA ASP A 337 -40.55 -137.27 57.31
C ASP A 337 -40.32 -138.60 58.09
N SER A 338 -40.70 -138.61 59.38
CA SER A 338 -41.11 -139.75 60.24
C SER A 338 -40.05 -140.68 60.91
N GLY A 339 -40.26 -141.00 62.20
CA GLY A 339 -39.68 -142.18 62.88
C GLY A 339 -39.19 -141.99 64.33
N ALA A 340 -39.95 -142.47 65.32
CA ALA A 340 -39.56 -142.54 66.74
C ALA A 340 -38.71 -143.81 67.05
N THR A 341 -38.08 -144.05 68.22
CA THR A 341 -38.43 -143.76 69.64
C THR A 341 -37.17 -143.62 70.54
N GLY A 342 -37.35 -143.42 71.86
CA GLY A 342 -36.26 -143.28 72.85
C GLY A 342 -36.24 -141.95 73.62
N TYR A 343 -37.23 -141.09 73.36
CA TYR A 343 -37.34 -139.70 73.82
C TYR A 343 -37.49 -139.56 75.35
N GLU A 344 -38.40 -140.33 75.95
CA GLU A 344 -38.95 -140.07 77.29
C GLU A 344 -37.93 -140.31 78.42
N VAL A 345 -37.06 -141.32 78.30
CA VAL A 345 -36.05 -141.64 79.32
C VAL A 345 -34.96 -140.56 79.41
N ARG A 346 -34.59 -139.94 78.28
CA ARG A 346 -33.62 -138.83 78.25
C ARG A 346 -34.22 -137.51 78.74
N GLN A 347 -35.54 -137.33 78.67
CA GLN A 347 -36.22 -136.07 78.97
C GLN A 347 -36.04 -135.64 80.43
N LEU A 348 -36.17 -136.59 81.38
CA LEU A 348 -35.99 -136.35 82.82
C LEU A 348 -34.54 -136.04 83.21
N GLN A 349 -33.56 -136.68 82.56
CA GLN A 349 -32.14 -136.37 82.76
C GLN A 349 -31.78 -135.00 82.18
N GLN A 350 -32.31 -134.62 81.01
CA GLN A 350 -32.08 -133.30 80.43
C GLN A 350 -32.65 -132.15 81.29
N GLN A 351 -33.80 -132.32 81.94
CA GLN A 351 -34.36 -131.25 82.80
C GLN A 351 -33.42 -130.85 83.95
N ASN A 352 -32.76 -131.83 84.59
CA ASN A 352 -31.80 -131.59 85.67
C ASN A 352 -30.48 -130.95 85.20
N VAL A 353 -30.10 -131.12 83.92
CA VAL A 353 -28.97 -130.41 83.32
C VAL A 353 -29.37 -128.98 82.96
N ARG A 354 -30.54 -128.80 82.31
CA ARG A 354 -31.05 -127.49 81.87
C ARG A 354 -31.14 -126.47 83.02
N LEU A 355 -31.54 -126.88 84.23
CA LEU A 355 -31.62 -126.00 85.39
C LEU A 355 -30.26 -125.49 85.91
N ARG A 356 -29.17 -126.27 85.75
CA ARG A 356 -27.81 -125.79 86.02
C ARG A 356 -27.33 -124.87 84.90
N ASP A 357 -27.64 -125.22 83.66
CA ASP A 357 -27.24 -124.47 82.48
C ASP A 357 -27.89 -123.07 82.43
N THR A 358 -29.15 -122.93 82.85
CA THR A 358 -29.82 -121.62 82.98
C THR A 358 -29.21 -120.72 84.05
N LEU A 359 -28.67 -121.28 85.14
CA LEU A 359 -27.99 -120.50 86.18
C LEU A 359 -26.63 -119.96 85.69
N VAL A 360 -25.89 -120.74 84.91
CA VAL A 360 -24.66 -120.28 84.26
C VAL A 360 -24.97 -119.19 83.24
N ARG A 361 -25.96 -119.41 82.36
CA ARG A 361 -26.41 -118.40 81.38
C ARG A 361 -26.87 -117.10 82.04
N LEU A 362 -27.54 -117.13 83.19
CA LEU A 362 -27.92 -115.92 83.94
C LEU A 362 -26.72 -115.13 84.46
N ARG A 363 -25.66 -115.81 84.93
CA ARG A 363 -24.40 -115.15 85.31
C ARG A 363 -23.73 -114.50 84.11
N ASP A 364 -23.67 -115.21 82.99
CA ASP A 364 -22.94 -114.77 81.81
C ASP A 364 -23.71 -113.71 81.00
N LEU A 365 -25.05 -113.73 81.03
CA LEU A 365 -25.90 -112.62 80.61
C LEU A 365 -25.67 -111.37 81.48
N SER A 366 -25.66 -111.50 82.81
CA SER A 366 -25.39 -110.35 83.69
C SER A 366 -24.00 -109.74 83.47
N ALA A 367 -23.01 -110.56 83.11
CA ALA A 367 -21.69 -110.09 82.68
C ALA A 367 -21.74 -109.39 81.30
N HIS A 368 -22.48 -109.95 80.34
CA HIS A 368 -22.68 -109.38 79.01
C HIS A 368 -23.39 -108.02 79.08
N ASP A 369 -24.51 -107.92 79.80
CA ASP A 369 -25.29 -106.69 80.00
C ASP A 369 -24.41 -105.58 80.59
N LYS A 370 -23.59 -105.93 81.59
CA LYS A 370 -22.66 -104.98 82.22
C LYS A 370 -21.58 -104.48 81.24
N HIS A 371 -21.11 -105.33 80.32
CA HIS A 371 -20.15 -104.95 79.30
C HIS A 371 -20.80 -104.15 78.16
N ALA A 372 -22.02 -104.51 77.75
CA ALA A 372 -22.81 -103.76 76.79
C ALA A 372 -23.13 -102.34 77.30
N MET A 373 -23.50 -102.22 78.59
CA MET A 373 -23.75 -100.93 79.24
C MET A 373 -22.47 -100.08 79.34
N GLN A 374 -21.31 -100.69 79.65
CA GLN A 374 -20.01 -100.01 79.57
C GLN A 374 -19.64 -99.55 78.15
N LYS A 375 -19.95 -100.35 77.13
CA LYS A 375 -19.75 -99.95 75.74
C LYS A 375 -20.66 -98.77 75.38
N MET A 376 -21.95 -98.85 75.68
CA MET A 376 -22.91 -97.79 75.40
C MET A 376 -22.55 -96.47 76.08
N MET A 377 -21.94 -96.48 77.28
CA MET A 377 -21.39 -95.27 77.90
C MET A 377 -20.19 -94.69 77.12
N LYS A 378 -19.26 -95.53 76.64
CA LYS A 378 -18.18 -95.06 75.75
C LYS A 378 -18.69 -94.52 74.43
N ASP A 379 -19.63 -95.19 73.80
CA ASP A 379 -20.25 -94.77 72.54
C ASP A 379 -20.97 -93.41 72.73
N LEU A 380 -21.65 -93.21 73.87
CA LEU A 380 -22.23 -91.91 74.27
C LEU A 380 -21.18 -90.83 74.61
N GLU A 381 -20.03 -91.18 75.19
CA GLU A 381 -18.91 -90.25 75.37
C GLU A 381 -18.36 -89.80 74.00
N GLN A 382 -18.19 -90.75 73.06
CA GLN A 382 -17.69 -90.47 71.72
C GLN A 382 -18.65 -89.58 70.93
N TYR A 383 -19.96 -89.87 70.92
CA TYR A 383 -20.95 -89.02 70.27
C TYR A 383 -21.01 -87.60 70.88
N LYS A 384 -20.74 -87.42 72.18
CA LYS A 384 -20.61 -86.07 72.75
C LYS A 384 -19.41 -85.32 72.20
N SER A 385 -18.26 -85.97 72.02
CA SER A 385 -17.09 -85.34 71.37
C SER A 385 -17.37 -85.01 69.91
N GLU A 386 -17.96 -85.93 69.14
CA GLU A 386 -18.31 -85.70 67.72
C GLU A 386 -19.30 -84.54 67.57
N ILE A 387 -20.33 -84.47 68.42
CA ILE A 387 -21.28 -83.33 68.45
C ILE A 387 -20.58 -82.01 68.82
N ALA A 388 -19.63 -82.03 69.76
CA ALA A 388 -18.86 -80.84 70.15
C ALA A 388 -17.83 -80.39 69.09
N GLU A 389 -17.36 -81.30 68.23
CA GLU A 389 -16.54 -80.96 67.07
C GLU A 389 -17.40 -80.44 65.92
N LEU A 390 -18.55 -81.07 65.66
CA LEU A 390 -19.53 -80.60 64.68
C LEU A 390 -20.16 -79.24 65.04
N SER A 391 -20.34 -78.92 66.33
CA SER A 391 -20.77 -77.58 66.72
C SER A 391 -19.70 -76.53 66.43
N ARG A 392 -18.42 -76.83 66.72
CA ARG A 392 -17.28 -75.95 66.43
C ARG A 392 -17.03 -75.76 64.93
N THR A 393 -17.24 -76.78 64.10
CA THR A 393 -17.15 -76.61 62.64
C THR A 393 -18.35 -75.83 62.10
N LYS A 394 -19.56 -76.06 62.62
CA LYS A 394 -20.74 -75.24 62.30
C LYS A 394 -20.51 -73.77 62.65
N GLU A 395 -20.02 -73.44 63.85
CA GLU A 395 -19.73 -72.07 64.29
C GLU A 395 -18.68 -71.38 63.40
N LYS A 396 -17.64 -72.11 62.99
CA LYS A 396 -16.63 -71.60 62.03
C LYS A 396 -17.21 -71.37 60.64
N LEU A 397 -18.07 -72.26 60.17
CA LEU A 397 -18.70 -72.14 58.86
C LEU A 397 -19.77 -71.04 58.83
N SER A 398 -20.55 -70.86 59.90
CA SER A 398 -21.51 -69.74 59.99
C SER A 398 -20.77 -68.40 60.06
N ALA A 399 -19.71 -68.29 60.87
CA ALA A 399 -18.88 -67.08 60.90
C ALA A 399 -18.26 -66.76 59.53
N ARG A 400 -17.84 -67.78 58.76
CA ARG A 400 -17.34 -67.57 57.38
C ARG A 400 -18.44 -67.23 56.37
N VAL A 401 -19.66 -67.72 56.56
CA VAL A 401 -20.83 -67.30 55.75
C VAL A 401 -21.19 -65.85 56.06
N GLU A 402 -21.27 -65.46 57.34
CA GLU A 402 -21.50 -64.07 57.76
C GLU A 402 -20.42 -63.12 57.21
N GLU A 403 -19.15 -63.52 57.22
CA GLU A 403 -18.04 -62.76 56.62
C GLU A 403 -18.16 -62.62 55.09
N LEU A 404 -18.59 -63.69 54.40
CA LEU A 404 -18.80 -63.67 52.95
C LEU A 404 -20.08 -62.89 52.56
N GLU A 405 -21.14 -62.95 53.36
CA GLU A 405 -22.36 -62.17 53.17
C GLU A 405 -22.09 -60.67 53.37
N ALA A 406 -21.23 -60.30 54.34
CA ALA A 406 -20.73 -58.94 54.48
C ALA A 406 -19.89 -58.51 53.25
N GLN A 407 -18.94 -59.33 52.80
CA GLN A 407 -18.14 -59.04 51.60
C GLN A 407 -19.01 -58.90 50.34
N VAL A 408 -20.09 -59.67 50.21
CA VAL A 408 -21.07 -59.54 49.10
C VAL A 408 -21.95 -58.29 49.26
N ALA A 409 -22.22 -57.81 50.47
CA ALA A 409 -22.90 -56.53 50.69
C ALA A 409 -21.98 -55.36 50.31
N ASP A 410 -20.73 -55.34 50.80
CA ASP A 410 -19.74 -54.31 50.49
C ASP A 410 -19.47 -54.22 48.98
N LEU A 411 -19.38 -55.36 48.28
CA LEU A 411 -19.20 -55.41 46.83
C LEU A 411 -20.44 -54.94 46.06
N ARG A 412 -21.65 -55.11 46.59
CA ARG A 412 -22.88 -54.55 45.99
C ARG A 412 -22.93 -53.03 46.15
N GLU A 413 -22.61 -52.51 47.34
CA GLU A 413 -22.53 -51.06 47.55
C GLU A 413 -21.46 -50.41 46.65
N GLN A 414 -20.34 -51.10 46.39
CA GLN A 414 -19.34 -50.68 45.42
C GLN A 414 -19.84 -50.70 43.96
N VAL A 415 -20.66 -51.69 43.57
CA VAL A 415 -21.28 -51.74 42.23
C VAL A 415 -22.36 -50.67 42.07
N ASP A 416 -23.21 -50.46 43.06
CA ASP A 416 -24.23 -49.40 43.05
C ASP A 416 -23.57 -48.00 43.01
N ALA A 417 -22.45 -47.82 43.71
CA ALA A 417 -21.64 -46.60 43.63
C ALA A 417 -20.93 -46.43 42.27
N ALA A 418 -20.51 -47.53 41.62
CA ALA A 418 -19.93 -47.49 40.29
C ALA A 418 -20.98 -47.12 39.22
N LEU A 419 -22.19 -47.68 39.30
CA LEU A 419 -23.32 -47.32 38.43
C LEU A 419 -23.69 -45.83 38.58
N GLY A 420 -23.73 -45.31 39.81
CA GLY A 420 -23.92 -43.87 40.05
C GLY A 420 -22.77 -42.99 39.54
N ALA A 421 -21.56 -43.54 39.36
CA ALA A 421 -20.44 -42.87 38.71
C ALA A 421 -20.56 -42.93 37.17
N GLU A 422 -21.05 -44.04 36.60
CA GLU A 422 -21.35 -44.16 35.17
C GLU A 422 -22.45 -43.17 34.75
N GLU A 423 -23.56 -43.05 35.49
CA GLU A 423 -24.58 -42.01 35.27
C GLU A 423 -24.00 -40.59 35.33
N MET A 424 -23.03 -40.34 36.23
CA MET A 424 -22.36 -39.05 36.31
C MET A 424 -21.42 -38.81 35.12
N VAL A 425 -20.72 -39.84 34.64
CA VAL A 425 -19.83 -39.78 33.47
C VAL A 425 -20.65 -39.57 32.19
N GLU A 426 -21.78 -40.25 32.02
CA GLU A 426 -22.71 -40.03 30.89
C GLU A 426 -23.22 -38.58 30.90
N GLN A 427 -23.73 -38.11 32.04
CA GLN A 427 -24.14 -36.72 32.23
C GLN A 427 -23.02 -35.68 32.09
N LEU A 428 -21.76 -36.06 32.27
CA LEU A 428 -20.60 -35.20 32.02
C LEU A 428 -20.18 -35.25 30.54
N ALA A 429 -20.33 -36.39 29.87
CA ALA A 429 -20.12 -36.55 28.44
C ALA A 429 -21.18 -35.77 27.63
N GLU A 430 -22.46 -35.85 27.99
CA GLU A 430 -23.52 -35.00 27.40
C GLU A 430 -23.20 -33.50 27.55
N LYS A 431 -22.80 -33.07 28.76
CA LYS A 431 -22.44 -31.67 29.02
C LYS A 431 -21.15 -31.27 28.30
N LYS A 432 -20.19 -32.18 28.13
CA LYS A 432 -18.96 -31.96 27.35
C LYS A 432 -19.30 -31.78 25.87
N MET A 433 -20.06 -32.71 25.27
CA MET A 433 -20.55 -32.63 23.90
C MET A 433 -21.28 -31.30 23.66
N ALA A 434 -22.26 -30.95 24.51
CA ALA A 434 -23.01 -29.71 24.39
C ALA A 434 -22.16 -28.43 24.58
N LEU A 435 -21.04 -28.50 25.29
CA LEU A 435 -20.06 -27.41 25.40
C LEU A 435 -19.09 -27.39 24.21
N GLU A 436 -18.73 -28.54 23.65
CA GLU A 436 -17.91 -28.64 22.44
C GLU A 436 -18.70 -28.13 21.22
N ASP A 437 -19.98 -28.49 21.08
CA ASP A 437 -20.94 -27.93 20.12
C ASP A 437 -21.05 -26.41 20.26
N GLN A 438 -21.24 -25.89 21.49
CA GLN A 438 -21.30 -24.45 21.75
C GLN A 438 -19.99 -23.74 21.42
N VAL A 439 -18.84 -24.38 21.67
CA VAL A 439 -17.51 -23.85 21.33
C VAL A 439 -17.24 -23.93 19.82
N GLU A 440 -17.83 -24.87 19.09
CA GLU A 440 -17.79 -24.90 17.63
C GLU A 440 -18.70 -23.82 17.00
N GLN A 441 -19.95 -23.70 17.47
CA GLN A 441 -20.85 -22.62 17.06
C GLN A 441 -20.23 -21.25 17.33
N LEU A 442 -19.66 -21.01 18.52
CA LEU A 442 -19.01 -19.75 18.86
C LEU A 442 -17.75 -19.47 18.02
N LYS A 443 -17.03 -20.48 17.51
CA LYS A 443 -15.95 -20.27 16.52
C LYS A 443 -16.52 -19.87 15.16
N GLN A 444 -17.63 -20.49 14.73
CA GLN A 444 -18.30 -20.10 13.50
C GLN A 444 -18.84 -18.67 13.60
N ASP A 445 -19.54 -18.32 14.68
CA ASP A 445 -20.03 -16.98 14.97
C ASP A 445 -18.90 -15.95 14.96
N VAL A 446 -17.74 -16.26 15.56
CA VAL A 446 -16.54 -15.40 15.51
C VAL A 446 -15.99 -15.27 14.09
N SER A 447 -15.89 -16.37 13.33
CA SER A 447 -15.45 -16.34 11.92
C SER A 447 -16.37 -15.49 11.03
N GLU A 448 -17.69 -15.60 11.23
CA GLU A 448 -18.69 -14.78 10.53
C GLU A 448 -18.61 -13.30 10.95
N LEU A 449 -18.32 -13.01 12.23
CA LEU A 449 -18.10 -11.64 12.73
C LEU A 449 -16.77 -11.04 12.23
N GLU A 450 -15.69 -11.84 12.13
CA GLU A 450 -14.41 -11.43 11.57
C GLU A 450 -14.55 -11.11 10.07
N ALA A 451 -15.24 -11.97 9.30
CA ALA A 451 -15.57 -11.71 7.90
C ALA A 451 -16.49 -10.48 7.72
N LEU A 452 -17.41 -10.22 8.65
CA LEU A 452 -18.20 -8.99 8.68
C LEU A 452 -17.36 -7.76 9.09
N GLN A 453 -16.29 -7.92 9.88
CA GLN A 453 -15.36 -6.84 10.19
C GLN A 453 -14.48 -6.50 8.98
N GLU A 454 -13.90 -7.48 8.27
CA GLU A 454 -13.23 -7.24 6.98
C GLU A 454 -14.21 -6.59 5.98
N VAL A 455 -15.45 -7.10 5.96
CA VAL A 455 -16.68 -6.50 5.42
C VAL A 455 -16.72 -4.97 5.57
N HIS A 456 -16.69 -4.58 6.85
CA HIS A 456 -16.87 -3.22 7.32
C HIS A 456 -15.63 -2.35 7.11
N GLU A 457 -14.42 -2.88 7.29
CA GLU A 457 -13.17 -2.13 7.09
C GLU A 457 -13.00 -1.74 5.61
N GLN A 458 -13.21 -2.66 4.67
CA GLN A 458 -13.22 -2.34 3.22
C GLN A 458 -14.28 -1.28 2.87
N LEU A 459 -15.45 -1.35 3.50
CA LEU A 459 -16.51 -0.35 3.31
C LEU A 459 -16.14 1.00 3.94
N VAL A 460 -15.46 1.04 5.08
CA VAL A 460 -14.97 2.27 5.72
C VAL A 460 -13.85 2.90 4.89
N GLU A 461 -12.92 2.11 4.36
CA GLU A 461 -11.88 2.60 3.45
C GLU A 461 -12.48 3.19 2.16
N SER A 462 -13.38 2.47 1.50
CA SER A 462 -14.07 2.96 0.29
C SER A 462 -14.91 4.21 0.55
N ASN A 463 -15.57 4.31 1.72
CA ASN A 463 -16.25 5.55 2.12
C ASN A 463 -15.26 6.69 2.41
N ARG A 464 -14.08 6.41 2.99
CA ARG A 464 -13.04 7.42 3.28
C ARG A 464 -12.40 7.95 1.99
N GLU A 465 -12.23 7.10 0.98
CA GLU A 465 -11.79 7.48 -0.37
C GLU A 465 -12.86 8.36 -1.04
N LEU A 466 -14.12 7.93 -1.06
CA LEU A 466 -15.23 8.73 -1.59
C LEU A 466 -15.40 10.07 -0.85
N GLU A 467 -15.18 10.12 0.46
CA GLU A 467 -15.20 11.36 1.26
C GLU A 467 -13.99 12.26 0.96
N MET A 468 -12.87 11.71 0.45
CA MET A 468 -11.72 12.47 -0.02
C MET A 468 -11.99 13.03 -1.41
N ASP A 469 -12.46 12.21 -2.35
CA ASP A 469 -12.85 12.62 -3.71
C ASP A 469 -13.90 13.75 -3.66
N LEU A 470 -14.94 13.59 -2.85
CA LEU A 470 -15.99 14.62 -2.66
C LEU A 470 -15.47 15.89 -1.98
N ARG A 471 -14.41 15.83 -1.18
CA ARG A 471 -13.72 17.03 -0.66
C ARG A 471 -12.92 17.72 -1.76
N GLU A 472 -12.21 16.97 -2.61
CA GLU A 472 -11.47 17.53 -3.74
C GLU A 472 -12.42 18.17 -4.77
N GLU A 473 -13.55 17.52 -5.11
CA GLU A 473 -14.61 18.12 -5.93
C GLU A 473 -15.16 19.42 -5.31
N LEU A 474 -15.39 19.43 -3.99
CA LEU A 474 -15.89 20.60 -3.27
C LEU A 474 -14.86 21.73 -3.19
N GLU A 475 -13.56 21.43 -3.04
CA GLU A 475 -12.48 22.42 -3.10
C GLU A 475 -12.30 22.99 -4.51
N MET A 476 -12.41 22.16 -5.56
CA MET A 476 -12.42 22.60 -6.95
C MET A 476 -13.65 23.50 -7.24
N ALA A 477 -14.85 23.10 -6.81
CA ALA A 477 -16.05 23.92 -6.94
C ALA A 477 -15.93 25.25 -6.18
N HIS A 478 -15.34 25.26 -4.99
CA HIS A 478 -15.03 26.49 -4.25
C HIS A 478 -13.90 27.31 -4.87
N ALA A 479 -12.96 26.73 -5.61
CA ALA A 479 -11.99 27.46 -6.41
C ALA A 479 -12.67 28.18 -7.59
N ALA A 480 -13.40 27.43 -8.43
CA ALA A 480 -14.15 27.97 -9.56
C ALA A 480 -15.17 29.05 -9.13
N THR A 481 -15.85 28.86 -7.99
CA THR A 481 -16.79 29.86 -7.44
C THR A 481 -16.08 31.16 -7.04
N ARG A 482 -14.86 31.08 -6.47
CA ARG A 482 -14.05 32.27 -6.12
C ARG A 482 -13.47 32.95 -7.37
N GLU A 483 -13.15 32.18 -8.40
CA GLU A 483 -12.66 32.69 -9.68
C GLU A 483 -13.77 33.44 -10.43
N ALA A 484 -14.94 32.82 -10.63
CA ALA A 484 -16.11 33.46 -11.21
C ALA A 484 -16.60 34.69 -10.41
N ALA A 485 -16.42 34.70 -9.08
CA ALA A 485 -16.69 35.88 -8.25
C ALA A 485 -15.74 37.04 -8.57
N ARG A 486 -14.44 36.78 -8.74
CA ARG A 486 -13.43 37.78 -9.15
C ARG A 486 -13.67 38.28 -10.57
N GLU A 487 -13.98 37.38 -11.52
CA GLU A 487 -14.33 37.76 -12.89
C GLU A 487 -15.55 38.68 -12.90
N ARG A 488 -16.58 38.36 -12.10
CA ARG A 488 -17.77 39.21 -11.92
C ARG A 488 -17.41 40.56 -11.30
N GLU A 489 -16.52 40.62 -10.31
CA GLU A 489 -16.09 41.87 -9.67
C GLU A 489 -15.30 42.75 -10.66
N ALA A 490 -14.33 42.19 -11.38
CA ALA A 490 -13.59 42.90 -12.43
C ALA A 490 -14.48 43.35 -13.60
N ALA A 491 -15.48 42.55 -13.97
CA ALA A 491 -16.49 42.93 -14.97
C ALA A 491 -17.39 44.08 -14.47
N LEU A 492 -17.78 44.09 -13.19
CA LEU A 492 -18.54 45.19 -12.57
C LEU A 492 -17.72 46.47 -12.48
N GLU A 493 -16.45 46.40 -12.09
CA GLU A 493 -15.53 47.54 -12.09
C GLU A 493 -15.36 48.10 -13.52
N THR A 494 -15.16 47.22 -14.51
CA THR A 494 -15.10 47.59 -15.94
C THR A 494 -16.40 48.24 -16.44
N ILE A 495 -17.58 47.84 -15.90
CA ILE A 495 -18.86 48.48 -16.22
C ILE A 495 -18.96 49.85 -15.55
N MET A 496 -18.56 49.98 -14.29
CA MET A 496 -18.55 51.27 -13.56
C MET A 496 -17.63 52.30 -14.22
N ASP A 497 -16.45 51.89 -14.69
CA ASP A 497 -15.54 52.73 -15.47
C ASP A 497 -16.16 53.18 -16.80
N ARG A 498 -16.86 52.27 -17.49
CA ARG A 498 -17.58 52.59 -18.73
C ARG A 498 -18.74 53.55 -18.48
N ASP A 499 -19.53 53.35 -17.43
CA ASP A 499 -20.63 54.24 -17.06
C ASP A 499 -20.13 55.62 -16.63
N ALA A 500 -19.07 55.70 -15.82
CA ALA A 500 -18.41 56.96 -15.47
C ALA A 500 -17.85 57.68 -16.71
N THR A 501 -17.38 56.93 -17.71
CA THR A 501 -16.94 57.48 -18.99
C THR A 501 -18.12 57.93 -19.86
N ILE A 502 -19.23 57.20 -19.87
CA ILE A 502 -20.48 57.56 -20.57
C ILE A 502 -21.09 58.83 -19.98
N ILE A 503 -21.03 59.02 -18.65
CA ILE A 503 -21.46 60.27 -17.99
C ILE A 503 -20.62 61.45 -18.49
N LYS A 504 -19.28 61.32 -18.50
CA LYS A 504 -18.37 62.36 -19.05
C LYS A 504 -18.63 62.64 -20.53
N PHE A 505 -18.92 61.62 -21.34
CA PHE A 505 -19.33 61.80 -22.74
C PHE A 505 -20.66 62.57 -22.85
N ARG A 506 -21.65 62.30 -22.00
CA ARG A 506 -22.93 63.02 -21.98
C ARG A 506 -22.74 64.49 -21.59
N GLU A 507 -21.95 64.78 -20.55
CA GLU A 507 -21.60 66.15 -20.15
C GLU A 507 -20.86 66.90 -21.26
N LEU A 508 -19.94 66.24 -21.98
CA LEU A 508 -19.21 66.85 -23.09
C LEU A 508 -20.12 67.11 -24.30
N VAL A 509 -21.00 66.16 -24.64
CA VAL A 509 -21.99 66.33 -25.72
C VAL A 509 -22.99 67.44 -25.37
N GLN A 510 -23.39 67.57 -24.10
CA GLN A 510 -24.19 68.70 -23.64
C GLN A 510 -23.45 70.03 -23.86
N LYS A 511 -22.21 70.17 -23.36
CA LYS A 511 -21.39 71.38 -23.56
C LYS A 511 -21.16 71.71 -25.05
N MET A 512 -20.91 70.70 -25.88
CA MET A 512 -20.79 70.85 -27.35
C MET A 512 -22.11 71.32 -27.98
N THR A 513 -23.26 70.85 -27.48
CA THR A 513 -24.59 71.26 -27.96
C THR A 513 -24.92 72.69 -27.52
N GLU A 514 -24.59 73.05 -26.28
CA GLU A 514 -24.68 74.41 -25.75
C GLU A 514 -23.81 75.37 -26.58
N GLN A 515 -22.54 75.04 -26.82
CA GLN A 515 -21.63 75.80 -27.68
C GLN A 515 -22.11 75.89 -29.14
N GLN A 516 -22.66 74.81 -29.72
CA GLN A 516 -23.23 74.87 -31.07
C GLN A 516 -24.48 75.74 -31.14
N ASN A 517 -25.32 75.76 -30.10
CA ASN A 517 -26.49 76.63 -30.05
C ASN A 517 -26.08 78.10 -29.82
N GLU A 518 -25.04 78.34 -29.03
CA GLU A 518 -24.46 79.67 -28.81
C GLU A 518 -23.77 80.20 -30.08
N LEU A 519 -23.04 79.35 -30.81
CA LEU A 519 -22.47 79.66 -32.13
C LEU A 519 -23.57 79.88 -33.18
N LYS A 520 -24.63 79.07 -33.21
CA LYS A 520 -25.80 79.30 -34.09
C LYS A 520 -26.47 80.63 -33.79
N SER A 521 -26.72 80.94 -32.52
CA SER A 521 -27.24 82.25 -32.09
C SER A 521 -26.31 83.39 -32.53
N GLN A 522 -24.99 83.22 -32.41
CA GLN A 522 -24.03 84.20 -32.93
C GLN A 522 -24.00 84.30 -34.46
N VAL A 523 -24.30 83.22 -35.19
CA VAL A 523 -24.40 83.22 -36.66
C VAL A 523 -25.73 83.83 -37.12
N GLU A 524 -26.86 83.53 -36.48
CA GLU A 524 -28.16 84.19 -36.74
C GLU A 524 -28.07 85.70 -36.44
N ASN A 525 -27.37 86.09 -35.36
CA ASN A 525 -27.05 87.49 -35.07
C ASN A 525 -25.98 88.13 -35.99
N LYS A 526 -25.35 87.36 -36.90
CA LYS A 526 -24.34 87.82 -37.87
C LYS A 526 -24.71 87.61 -39.33
N GLN A 527 -25.77 86.86 -39.65
CA GLN A 527 -26.32 86.69 -41.00
C GLN A 527 -27.14 87.94 -41.44
N GLY A 528 -26.56 89.10 -41.16
CA GLY A 528 -27.05 90.43 -41.51
C GLY A 528 -26.12 91.18 -42.46
N ASP A 529 -25.08 90.56 -43.03
CA ASP A 529 -24.48 91.00 -44.31
C ASP A 529 -23.53 90.00 -45.01
N HIS A 530 -23.66 89.94 -46.34
CA HIS A 530 -22.71 89.49 -47.38
C HIS A 530 -22.17 88.04 -47.50
N GLU A 531 -21.34 87.85 -48.53
CA GLU A 531 -21.14 86.63 -49.35
C GLU A 531 -19.80 85.89 -49.11
N PRO A 532 -19.62 84.65 -49.63
CA PRO A 532 -18.58 83.72 -49.15
C PRO A 532 -17.22 83.82 -49.86
N SER A 533 -16.17 83.45 -49.14
CA SER A 533 -14.88 82.99 -49.69
C SER A 533 -14.25 81.94 -48.73
N PRO A 534 -13.47 80.95 -49.19
CA PRO A 534 -13.23 79.72 -48.43
C PRO A 534 -11.83 79.64 -47.79
N GLU A 535 -11.67 80.18 -46.57
CA GLU A 535 -10.51 79.88 -45.70
C GLU A 535 -10.96 79.96 -44.23
N GLY A 536 -10.78 78.87 -43.48
CA GLY A 536 -11.30 78.75 -42.11
C GLY A 536 -10.80 77.49 -41.40
N GLU A 537 -9.76 77.65 -40.58
CA GLU A 537 -9.18 76.58 -39.78
C GLU A 537 -10.17 76.10 -38.71
N ALA A 538 -10.44 74.79 -38.65
CA ALA A 538 -11.35 74.21 -37.68
C ALA A 538 -10.65 73.96 -36.32
N PRO A 539 -11.31 74.19 -35.16
CA PRO A 539 -10.69 74.03 -33.85
C PRO A 539 -10.57 72.54 -33.42
N GLU A 540 -9.59 71.82 -33.96
CA GLU A 540 -9.31 70.40 -33.66
C GLU A 540 -8.76 70.10 -32.24
N ALA A 541 -8.76 71.06 -31.32
CA ALA A 541 -8.13 70.89 -30.00
C ALA A 541 -8.88 69.88 -29.09
N ALA A 542 -10.21 69.98 -29.02
CA ALA A 542 -11.02 69.27 -28.02
C ALA A 542 -11.00 67.72 -28.09
N PRO A 543 -10.94 67.05 -29.26
CA PRO A 543 -10.89 65.58 -29.32
C PRO A 543 -9.63 64.96 -28.72
N ARG A 544 -8.50 65.69 -28.67
CA ARG A 544 -7.20 65.15 -28.24
C ARG A 544 -7.13 64.86 -26.74
N GLU A 545 -7.65 65.74 -25.89
CA GLU A 545 -7.58 65.58 -24.42
C GLU A 545 -8.36 64.36 -23.94
N LEU A 546 -9.53 64.12 -24.53
CA LEU A 546 -10.37 62.97 -24.23
C LEU A 546 -9.70 61.65 -24.67
N GLY A 547 -9.06 61.64 -25.84
CA GLY A 547 -8.24 60.53 -26.30
C GLY A 547 -7.06 60.23 -25.37
N ALA A 548 -6.37 61.27 -24.90
CA ALA A 548 -5.26 61.15 -23.97
C ALA A 548 -5.68 60.53 -22.62
N LEU A 549 -6.79 60.98 -22.02
CA LEU A 549 -7.28 60.44 -20.75
C LEU A 549 -7.69 58.96 -20.86
N VAL A 550 -8.34 58.57 -21.96
CA VAL A 550 -8.72 57.18 -22.24
C VAL A 550 -7.49 56.30 -22.51
N LEU A 551 -6.46 56.82 -23.18
CA LEU A 551 -5.16 56.13 -23.29
C LEU A 551 -4.51 55.94 -21.92
N GLN A 552 -4.51 56.97 -21.06
CA GLN A 552 -3.88 56.93 -19.75
C GLN A 552 -4.57 55.93 -18.81
N SER A 553 -5.91 55.90 -18.78
CA SER A 553 -6.69 54.87 -18.08
C SER A 553 -6.35 53.46 -18.58
N ARG A 554 -6.40 53.23 -19.90
CA ARG A 554 -6.05 51.92 -20.49
C ARG A 554 -4.60 51.52 -20.24
N ALA A 555 -3.67 52.47 -20.17
CA ALA A 555 -2.28 52.22 -19.83
C ALA A 555 -2.11 51.84 -18.35
N ALA A 556 -2.86 52.47 -17.44
CA ALA A 556 -2.88 52.12 -16.02
C ALA A 556 -3.43 50.70 -15.80
N THR A 557 -4.59 50.34 -16.36
CA THR A 557 -5.15 48.98 -16.27
C THR A 557 -4.17 47.94 -16.80
N ARG A 558 -3.61 48.16 -18.02
CA ARG A 558 -2.59 47.28 -18.60
C ARG A 558 -1.32 47.18 -17.75
N SER A 559 -0.94 48.25 -17.04
CA SER A 559 0.23 48.23 -16.15
C SER A 559 -0.04 47.35 -14.92
N VAL A 560 -1.25 47.40 -14.34
CA VAL A 560 -1.68 46.50 -13.28
C VAL A 560 -1.76 45.05 -13.78
N ASP A 561 -2.39 44.80 -14.93
CA ASP A 561 -2.46 43.47 -15.55
C ASP A 561 -1.06 42.86 -15.77
N LEU A 562 -0.10 43.66 -16.23
CA LEU A 562 1.28 43.24 -16.45
C LEU A 562 2.03 42.99 -15.13
N GLN A 563 1.76 43.75 -14.07
CA GLN A 563 2.32 43.52 -12.73
C GLN A 563 1.75 42.25 -12.09
N LEU A 564 0.44 41.99 -12.22
CA LEU A 564 -0.19 40.75 -11.75
C LEU A 564 0.37 39.54 -12.50
N ARG A 565 0.46 39.59 -13.84
CA ARG A 565 1.09 38.52 -14.64
C ARG A 565 2.57 38.33 -14.34
N ALA A 566 3.31 39.39 -14.01
CA ALA A 566 4.70 39.28 -13.58
C ALA A 566 4.83 38.56 -12.23
N LEU A 567 3.93 38.84 -11.27
CA LEU A 567 3.85 38.15 -9.99
C LEU A 567 3.45 36.67 -10.15
N GLU A 568 2.48 36.36 -11.01
CA GLU A 568 2.08 34.99 -11.34
C GLU A 568 3.25 34.21 -11.97
N LEU A 569 3.98 34.83 -12.90
CA LEU A 569 5.17 34.27 -13.54
C LEU A 569 6.32 34.06 -12.55
N GLU A 570 6.54 34.99 -11.61
CA GLU A 570 7.53 34.84 -10.54
C GLU A 570 7.15 33.70 -9.58
N GLN A 571 5.88 33.61 -9.17
CA GLN A 571 5.38 32.51 -8.35
C GLN A 571 5.45 31.15 -9.08
N ALA A 572 5.16 31.11 -10.38
CA ALA A 572 5.27 29.92 -11.21
C ALA A 572 6.74 29.45 -11.33
N ARG A 573 7.68 30.37 -11.54
CA ARG A 573 9.13 30.09 -11.51
C ARG A 573 9.56 29.56 -10.15
N ALA A 574 9.26 30.28 -9.07
CA ALA A 574 9.59 29.87 -7.72
C ALA A 574 8.93 28.53 -7.30
N ARG A 575 7.79 28.16 -7.90
CA ARG A 575 7.19 26.83 -7.76
C ARG A 575 7.97 25.78 -8.56
N ALA A 576 8.34 26.07 -9.81
CA ALA A 576 9.14 25.18 -10.65
C ALA A 576 10.50 24.89 -10.01
N ASP A 577 11.23 25.91 -9.56
CA ASP A 577 12.54 25.77 -8.91
C ASP A 577 12.47 24.89 -7.64
N ARG A 578 11.41 25.07 -6.83
CA ARG A 578 11.18 24.27 -5.61
C ARG A 578 10.80 22.82 -5.91
N LEU A 579 10.02 22.58 -6.98
CA LEU A 579 9.70 21.23 -7.43
C LEU A 579 10.93 20.55 -8.05
N ALA A 580 11.74 21.28 -8.81
CA ALA A 580 12.97 20.80 -9.40
C ALA A 580 14.01 20.41 -8.34
N ALA A 581 14.10 21.16 -7.24
CA ALA A 581 14.89 20.80 -6.06
C ALA A 581 14.36 19.58 -5.26
N CYS A 582 13.21 19.02 -5.64
CA CYS A 582 12.66 17.78 -5.09
C CYS A 582 12.80 16.58 -6.05
N LEU A 583 13.39 16.77 -7.24
CA LEU A 583 13.66 15.69 -8.20
C LEU A 583 15.05 15.06 -7.95
N PRO A 584 15.27 13.78 -8.32
CA PRO A 584 16.56 13.12 -8.10
C PRO A 584 17.68 13.76 -8.93
N ASP A 585 18.94 13.66 -8.47
CA ASP A 585 20.10 14.25 -9.14
C ASP A 585 20.24 13.82 -10.61
N HIS A 586 19.82 12.60 -10.97
CA HIS A 586 19.84 12.11 -12.35
C HIS A 586 18.92 12.88 -13.32
N PHE A 587 17.92 13.60 -12.82
CA PHE A 587 17.08 14.49 -13.63
C PHE A 587 17.87 15.73 -14.08
N MET A 588 18.77 16.21 -13.21
CA MET A 588 19.66 17.36 -13.42
C MET A 588 21.02 16.99 -14.04
N ALA A 589 21.21 15.73 -14.44
CA ALA A 589 22.41 15.33 -15.17
C ALA A 589 22.48 16.04 -16.54
N PRO A 590 23.68 16.38 -17.04
CA PRO A 590 23.83 17.00 -18.36
C PRO A 590 23.38 16.04 -19.47
N ASN A 591 22.63 16.57 -20.43
CA ASN A 591 21.86 15.82 -21.44
C ASN A 591 20.75 14.93 -20.82
N GLY A 592 20.34 15.22 -19.59
CA GLY A 592 19.32 14.50 -18.84
C GLY A 592 17.90 14.98 -19.12
N ASP A 593 16.98 14.54 -18.26
CA ASP A 593 15.55 14.80 -18.40
C ASP A 593 15.20 16.30 -18.27
N HIS A 594 15.97 17.06 -17.48
CA HIS A 594 15.84 18.53 -17.41
C HIS A 594 16.17 19.20 -18.75
N ASP A 595 17.32 18.88 -19.34
CA ASP A 595 17.79 19.49 -20.58
C ASP A 595 16.84 19.16 -21.75
N ALA A 596 16.27 17.95 -21.78
CA ALA A 596 15.27 17.55 -22.77
C ALA A 596 14.00 18.44 -22.70
N ILE A 597 13.49 18.72 -21.49
CA ILE A 597 12.36 19.63 -21.28
C ILE A 597 12.73 21.05 -21.69
N MET A 598 13.91 21.53 -21.29
CA MET A 598 14.38 22.88 -21.62
C MET A 598 14.62 23.08 -23.13
N PHE A 599 15.00 22.02 -23.86
CA PHE A 599 15.15 22.04 -25.32
C PHE A 599 13.79 22.10 -26.04
N ILE A 600 12.79 21.31 -25.61
CA ILE A 600 11.41 21.41 -26.13
C ILE A 600 10.84 22.82 -25.91
N LEU A 601 11.00 23.35 -24.68
CA LEU A 601 10.55 24.71 -24.36
C LEU A 601 11.33 25.79 -25.11
N LEU A 602 12.61 25.60 -25.42
CA LEU A 602 13.39 26.51 -26.27
C LEU A 602 12.82 26.56 -27.69
N LEU A 603 12.53 25.41 -28.31
CA LEU A 603 11.96 25.35 -29.66
C LEU A 603 10.61 26.09 -29.72
N GLN A 604 9.75 25.91 -28.72
CA GLN A 604 8.48 26.64 -28.58
C GLN A 604 8.68 28.16 -28.38
N ARG A 605 9.72 28.59 -27.64
CA ARG A 605 10.07 30.03 -27.52
C ARG A 605 10.59 30.61 -28.83
N LEU A 606 11.42 29.89 -29.58
CA LEU A 606 11.94 30.33 -30.88
C LEU A 606 10.80 30.52 -31.89
N ASP A 607 9.84 29.60 -31.90
CA ASP A 607 8.68 29.61 -32.77
C ASP A 607 7.74 30.80 -32.44
N THR A 608 7.27 30.89 -31.20
CA THR A 608 6.38 31.97 -30.74
C THR A 608 7.02 33.36 -30.81
N LYS A 609 8.33 33.50 -30.54
CA LYS A 609 9.06 34.75 -30.80
C LYS A 609 9.04 35.11 -32.28
N SER A 610 9.19 34.12 -33.17
CA SER A 610 9.16 34.35 -34.61
C SER A 610 7.77 34.81 -35.08
N GLU A 611 6.69 34.24 -34.54
CA GLU A 611 5.32 34.72 -34.79
C GLU A 611 5.08 36.16 -34.31
N ILE A 612 5.53 36.50 -33.09
CA ILE A 612 5.36 37.84 -32.52
C ILE A 612 6.10 38.89 -33.35
N ILE A 613 7.35 38.62 -33.73
CA ILE A 613 8.14 39.49 -34.63
C ILE A 613 7.44 39.61 -35.99
N LEU A 614 6.98 38.48 -36.55
CA LEU A 614 6.29 38.44 -37.84
C LEU A 614 5.00 39.26 -37.87
N GLY A 615 4.21 39.25 -36.78
CA GLY A 615 3.05 40.13 -36.63
C GLY A 615 3.45 41.59 -36.64
N GLN A 616 4.41 41.98 -35.79
CA GLN A 616 4.84 43.37 -35.64
C GLN A 616 5.50 43.96 -36.89
N ILE A 617 6.28 43.18 -37.67
CA ILE A 617 6.86 43.68 -38.93
C ILE A 617 5.82 43.85 -40.05
N ARG A 618 4.73 43.08 -40.03
CA ARG A 618 3.60 43.24 -40.97
C ARG A 618 2.79 44.50 -40.69
N GLU A 619 2.73 44.93 -39.43
CA GLU A 619 2.15 46.22 -39.02
C GLU A 619 3.09 47.40 -39.28
N LYS A 620 4.38 47.28 -38.90
CA LYS A 620 5.37 48.37 -39.06
C LYS A 620 5.66 48.69 -40.53
N PHE A 621 5.70 47.68 -41.40
CA PHE A 621 5.98 47.81 -42.82
C PHE A 621 4.78 47.31 -43.65
N PRO A 622 3.80 48.18 -43.99
CA PRO A 622 2.60 47.77 -44.72
C PRO A 622 2.91 47.38 -46.18
N PRO A 623 1.98 46.68 -46.88
CA PRO A 623 2.13 46.38 -48.30
C PRO A 623 2.03 47.63 -49.18
N VAL A 624 2.89 47.73 -50.20
CA VAL A 624 2.84 48.78 -51.22
C VAL A 624 1.69 48.51 -52.19
N ASN A 625 0.62 49.30 -52.08
CA ASN A 625 -0.61 49.14 -52.87
C ASN A 625 -0.53 49.78 -54.27
N VAL A 626 0.33 50.79 -54.44
CA VAL A 626 0.58 51.49 -55.71
C VAL A 626 2.08 51.56 -55.90
N TRP A 627 2.56 51.10 -57.06
CA TRP A 627 3.96 51.18 -57.45
C TRP A 627 4.12 52.36 -58.40
N ASP A 628 4.80 53.40 -57.92
CA ASP A 628 5.03 54.66 -58.61
C ASP A 628 6.44 55.19 -58.31
N LYS A 629 6.82 56.30 -58.95
CA LYS A 629 8.15 56.89 -58.72
C LYS A 629 8.35 57.36 -57.27
N GLU A 630 7.30 57.76 -56.55
CA GLU A 630 7.42 58.35 -55.21
C GLU A 630 7.58 57.27 -54.11
N SER A 631 6.92 56.13 -54.25
CA SER A 631 7.09 54.93 -53.41
C SER A 631 8.47 54.27 -53.57
N VAL A 632 9.05 54.33 -54.77
CA VAL A 632 10.39 53.80 -55.05
C VAL A 632 11.50 54.77 -54.62
N MET A 633 11.39 56.06 -54.97
CA MET A 633 12.51 57.02 -54.86
C MET A 633 12.50 57.88 -53.58
N ARG A 634 11.32 58.31 -53.09
CA ARG A 634 11.25 59.34 -52.02
C ARG A 634 10.82 58.82 -50.65
N THR A 635 9.87 57.88 -50.60
CA THR A 635 9.30 57.45 -49.31
C THR A 635 9.95 56.19 -48.74
N HIS A 636 10.91 55.58 -49.45
CA HIS A 636 11.59 54.31 -49.13
C HIS A 636 10.66 53.10 -48.90
N THR A 637 9.34 53.25 -49.10
CA THR A 637 8.33 52.22 -48.81
C THR A 637 8.52 50.93 -49.63
N ALA A 638 8.98 51.03 -50.88
CA ALA A 638 9.38 49.88 -51.69
C ALA A 638 10.54 49.07 -51.04
N VAL A 639 11.56 49.77 -50.54
CA VAL A 639 12.75 49.17 -49.92
C VAL A 639 12.41 48.52 -48.58
N GLN A 640 11.57 49.18 -47.77
CA GLN A 640 11.05 48.66 -46.51
C GLN A 640 10.16 47.43 -46.71
N TYR A 641 9.32 47.42 -47.75
CA TYR A 641 8.50 46.25 -48.09
C TYR A 641 9.35 45.05 -48.56
N SER A 642 10.39 45.28 -49.37
CA SER A 642 11.34 44.21 -49.74
C SER A 642 12.10 43.68 -48.51
N PHE A 643 12.63 44.58 -47.67
CA PHE A 643 13.28 44.20 -46.41
C PHE A 643 12.37 43.35 -45.52
N ARG A 644 11.12 43.77 -45.33
CA ARG A 644 10.11 43.02 -44.57
C ARG A 644 9.88 41.62 -45.16
N CYS A 645 9.84 41.48 -46.47
CA CYS A 645 9.66 40.18 -47.13
C CYS A 645 10.90 39.27 -46.97
N GLN A 646 12.11 39.84 -46.98
CA GLN A 646 13.35 39.10 -46.69
C GLN A 646 13.45 38.69 -45.21
N LEU A 647 13.03 39.56 -44.28
CA LEU A 647 12.94 39.28 -42.85
C LEU A 647 11.86 38.22 -42.54
N GLU A 648 10.69 38.33 -43.18
CA GLU A 648 9.63 37.32 -43.13
C GLU A 648 10.13 35.95 -43.61
N TYR A 649 10.93 35.88 -44.68
CA TYR A 649 11.58 34.63 -45.09
C TYR A 649 12.46 34.03 -43.99
N GLN A 650 13.32 34.82 -43.35
CA GLN A 650 14.21 34.31 -42.29
C GLN A 650 13.43 33.77 -41.07
N LEU A 651 12.36 34.45 -40.68
CA LEU A 651 11.47 34.02 -39.60
C LEU A 651 10.70 32.74 -39.98
N GLN A 652 10.18 32.66 -41.20
CA GLN A 652 9.51 31.44 -41.71
C GLN A 652 10.46 30.25 -41.81
N MET A 653 11.76 30.45 -42.09
CA MET A 653 12.76 29.39 -42.02
C MET A 653 13.05 28.93 -40.58
N ILE A 654 13.04 29.84 -39.60
CA ILE A 654 13.10 29.46 -38.17
C ILE A 654 11.86 28.62 -37.81
N GLN A 655 10.65 29.09 -38.13
CA GLN A 655 9.39 28.37 -37.87
C GLN A 655 9.31 27.00 -38.57
N CYS A 656 9.85 26.90 -39.78
CA CYS A 656 9.98 25.63 -40.49
C CYS A 656 10.88 24.65 -39.73
N MET A 657 12.03 25.10 -39.23
CA MET A 657 12.95 24.26 -38.47
C MET A 657 12.41 23.89 -37.08
N THR A 658 11.80 24.82 -36.33
CA THR A 658 11.15 24.51 -35.04
C THR A 658 9.99 23.52 -35.22
N SER A 659 9.18 23.67 -36.28
CA SER A 659 8.12 22.71 -36.62
C SER A 659 8.66 21.30 -36.91
N MET A 660 9.77 21.18 -37.66
CA MET A 660 10.44 19.90 -37.88
C MET A 660 10.93 19.28 -36.57
N TRP A 661 11.62 20.08 -35.74
CA TRP A 661 12.16 19.63 -34.46
C TRP A 661 11.05 19.18 -33.50
N SER A 662 10.02 19.99 -33.25
CA SER A 662 8.88 19.60 -32.40
C SER A 662 8.22 18.33 -32.91
N GLY A 663 7.89 18.26 -34.20
CA GLY A 663 7.27 17.09 -34.81
C GLY A 663 8.16 15.82 -34.80
N ALA A 664 9.47 15.95 -34.62
CA ALA A 664 10.38 14.82 -34.39
C ALA A 664 10.46 14.44 -32.91
N LEU A 665 10.55 15.41 -32.01
CA LEU A 665 10.63 15.18 -30.55
C LEU A 665 9.32 14.61 -29.97
N GLU A 666 8.20 14.79 -30.65
CA GLU A 666 6.90 14.13 -30.36
C GLU A 666 6.86 12.64 -30.75
N ARG A 667 7.81 12.13 -31.54
CA ARG A 667 7.78 10.79 -32.16
C ARG A 667 9.08 9.98 -32.06
N CYS A 668 10.17 10.56 -31.56
CA CYS A 668 11.47 9.90 -31.45
C CYS A 668 11.51 8.85 -30.32
N SER A 669 12.59 8.06 -30.23
CA SER A 669 12.82 7.25 -29.01
C SER A 669 13.21 8.16 -27.82
N PRO A 670 12.94 7.77 -26.57
CA PRO A 670 13.42 8.51 -25.39
C PRO A 670 14.94 8.71 -25.38
N GLU A 671 15.71 7.76 -25.92
CA GLU A 671 17.16 7.88 -26.10
C GLU A 671 17.55 8.97 -27.11
N LEU A 672 16.80 9.08 -28.21
CA LEU A 672 17.01 10.13 -29.21
C LEU A 672 16.58 11.51 -28.70
N LEU A 673 15.56 11.58 -27.83
CA LEU A 673 15.20 12.81 -27.10
C LEU A 673 16.35 13.30 -26.20
N LEU A 674 16.94 12.41 -25.38
CA LEU A 674 18.09 12.76 -24.54
C LEU A 674 19.34 13.10 -25.36
N ARG A 675 19.55 12.43 -26.51
CA ARG A 675 20.61 12.80 -27.46
C ARG A 675 20.37 14.15 -28.13
N ALA A 676 19.11 14.54 -28.38
CA ALA A 676 18.77 15.85 -28.91
C ALA A 676 18.96 16.96 -27.87
N ALA A 677 18.76 16.67 -26.58
CA ALA A 677 18.97 17.61 -25.48
C ALA A 677 20.39 18.19 -25.44
N SER A 678 21.41 17.48 -25.94
CA SER A 678 22.79 18.00 -25.99
C SER A 678 22.98 19.19 -26.92
N ALA A 679 22.01 19.51 -27.79
CA ALA A 679 22.01 20.73 -28.59
C ALA A 679 21.57 21.98 -27.80
N LEU A 680 21.01 21.83 -26.58
CA LEU A 680 20.43 22.92 -25.79
C LEU A 680 21.35 24.14 -25.59
N PRO A 681 22.64 24.01 -25.19
CA PRO A 681 23.47 25.18 -24.86
C PRO A 681 23.73 26.08 -26.08
N ASP A 682 24.03 25.45 -27.22
CA ASP A 682 24.33 26.13 -28.48
C ASP A 682 23.06 26.63 -29.17
N ALA A 683 21.94 25.91 -29.06
CA ALA A 683 20.64 26.35 -29.56
C ALA A 683 20.13 27.57 -28.76
N ALA A 684 20.28 27.57 -27.43
CA ALA A 684 19.94 28.71 -26.58
C ALA A 684 20.82 29.95 -26.88
N ALA A 685 22.04 29.76 -27.39
CA ALA A 685 22.85 30.86 -27.89
C ALA A 685 22.25 31.54 -29.14
N GLN A 686 21.48 30.82 -29.96
CA GLN A 686 20.83 31.38 -31.16
C GLN A 686 19.58 32.22 -30.82
N GLU A 687 18.90 31.94 -29.71
CA GLU A 687 17.69 32.67 -29.26
C GLU A 687 17.95 34.19 -29.16
N ARG A 688 19.19 34.57 -28.83
CA ARG A 688 19.67 35.98 -28.78
C ARG A 688 19.46 36.76 -30.07
N ALA A 689 19.40 36.10 -31.23
CA ALA A 689 19.14 36.77 -32.52
C ALA A 689 17.68 37.29 -32.59
N LEU A 690 16.72 36.50 -32.08
CA LEU A 690 15.32 36.92 -31.98
C LEU A 690 15.13 37.94 -30.85
N ASP A 691 15.87 37.83 -29.74
CA ASP A 691 15.85 38.85 -28.68
C ASP A 691 16.39 40.21 -29.15
N ALA A 692 17.47 40.22 -29.95
CA ALA A 692 18.00 41.44 -30.55
C ALA A 692 16.98 42.11 -31.49
N ALA A 693 16.35 41.34 -32.38
CA ALA A 693 15.28 41.84 -33.26
C ALA A 693 14.04 42.33 -32.46
N THR A 694 13.69 41.63 -31.37
CA THR A 694 12.61 42.04 -30.46
C THR A 694 12.96 43.35 -29.74
N SER A 695 14.24 43.58 -29.39
CA SER A 695 14.69 44.84 -28.81
C SER A 695 14.60 46.00 -29.82
N LEU A 696 15.07 45.78 -31.05
CA LEU A 696 14.98 46.77 -32.14
C LEU A 696 13.51 47.10 -32.49
N LEU A 697 12.58 46.14 -32.37
CA LEU A 697 11.14 46.43 -32.47
C LEU A 697 10.63 47.27 -31.30
N LYS A 698 10.92 46.88 -30.04
CA LYS A 698 10.49 47.60 -28.83
C LYS A 698 10.97 49.05 -28.79
N ASN A 699 12.19 49.30 -29.27
CA ASN A 699 12.79 50.64 -29.32
C ASN A 699 12.37 51.44 -30.58
N ASN A 700 11.60 50.83 -31.50
CA ASN A 700 11.34 51.30 -32.86
C ASN A 700 12.57 51.44 -33.79
N GLU A 701 13.75 51.02 -33.36
CA GLU A 701 15.03 51.08 -34.08
C GLU A 701 15.15 50.13 -35.28
N LEU A 702 14.30 49.11 -35.42
CA LEU A 702 14.36 48.16 -36.56
C LEU A 702 14.05 48.85 -37.89
N ASP A 703 15.01 48.89 -38.81
CA ASP A 703 14.95 49.60 -40.09
C ASP A 703 15.35 48.70 -41.28
N GLU A 704 15.24 49.21 -42.51
CA GLU A 704 15.62 48.51 -43.74
C GLU A 704 17.14 48.26 -43.93
N ASN A 705 17.99 48.72 -43.01
CA ASN A 705 19.44 48.50 -43.02
C ASN A 705 19.89 47.50 -41.95
N SER A 706 19.00 47.07 -41.06
CA SER A 706 19.25 46.12 -39.99
C SER A 706 19.69 44.74 -40.52
N SER A 707 20.77 44.18 -39.98
CA SER A 707 21.33 42.90 -40.44
C SER A 707 20.39 41.72 -40.16
N LEU A 708 20.19 40.88 -41.18
CA LEU A 708 19.43 39.63 -41.11
C LEU A 708 20.30 38.41 -40.76
N ASP A 709 21.63 38.56 -40.73
CA ASP A 709 22.60 37.47 -40.61
C ASP A 709 22.58 36.79 -39.23
N GLY A 710 21.93 37.40 -38.24
CA GLY A 710 21.61 36.76 -36.96
C GLY A 710 20.55 35.66 -37.09
N MET A 711 19.48 35.92 -37.85
CA MET A 711 18.39 34.95 -38.06
C MET A 711 18.79 33.85 -39.04
N GLU A 712 19.57 34.20 -40.07
CA GLU A 712 20.10 33.22 -41.03
C GLU A 712 20.97 32.17 -40.33
N ARG A 713 21.85 32.60 -39.39
CA ARG A 713 22.64 31.69 -38.55
C ARG A 713 21.77 30.84 -37.62
N CYS A 714 20.69 31.38 -37.08
CA CYS A 714 19.80 30.66 -36.16
C CYS A 714 19.18 29.41 -36.81
N TRP A 715 18.50 29.55 -37.96
CA TRP A 715 17.93 28.37 -38.64
C TRP A 715 18.99 27.51 -39.33
N SER A 716 20.10 28.10 -39.81
CA SER A 716 21.23 27.34 -40.36
C SER A 716 21.85 26.40 -39.32
N TYR A 717 22.03 26.87 -38.07
CA TYR A 717 22.47 26.04 -36.95
C TYR A 717 21.47 24.90 -36.68
N LEU A 718 20.18 25.21 -36.56
CA LEU A 718 19.14 24.20 -36.32
C LEU A 718 19.07 23.14 -37.44
N SER A 719 19.35 23.53 -38.69
CA SER A 719 19.40 22.62 -39.85
C SER A 719 20.67 21.76 -39.88
N ALA A 720 21.83 22.34 -39.55
CA ALA A 720 23.08 21.59 -39.39
C ALA A 720 22.97 20.56 -38.25
N MET A 721 22.39 20.95 -37.11
CA MET A 721 22.22 20.09 -35.95
C MET A 721 21.17 18.99 -36.16
N TRP A 722 20.11 19.27 -36.92
CA TRP A 722 19.13 18.27 -37.38
C TRP A 722 19.81 17.13 -38.16
N SER A 723 20.72 17.49 -39.05
CA SER A 723 21.53 16.55 -39.84
C SER A 723 22.52 15.79 -38.96
N ALA A 724 23.28 16.49 -38.12
CA ALA A 724 24.30 15.89 -37.24
C ALA A 724 23.73 14.85 -36.25
N LEU A 725 22.51 15.07 -35.75
CA LEU A 725 21.81 14.15 -34.86
C LEU A 725 20.99 13.06 -35.59
N ASN A 726 21.00 13.05 -36.92
CA ASN A 726 20.21 12.17 -37.79
C ASN A 726 18.71 12.17 -37.45
N MET A 727 18.13 13.34 -37.20
CA MET A 727 16.70 13.49 -36.89
C MET A 727 15.81 13.13 -38.09
N SER A 728 16.37 13.13 -39.31
CA SER A 728 15.81 12.55 -40.53
C SER A 728 15.40 11.07 -40.44
N SER A 729 15.86 10.34 -39.42
CA SER A 729 15.43 8.96 -39.15
C SER A 729 14.04 8.84 -38.50
N VAL A 730 13.42 9.95 -38.05
CA VAL A 730 12.08 9.94 -37.47
C VAL A 730 11.02 10.08 -38.57
N GLU A 731 10.27 8.99 -38.81
CA GLU A 731 9.27 8.94 -39.88
C GLU A 731 8.18 10.02 -39.74
N GLY A 732 7.81 10.65 -40.86
CA GLY A 732 6.76 11.66 -40.92
C GLY A 732 7.08 13.00 -40.24
N ALA A 733 8.29 13.20 -39.69
CA ALA A 733 8.68 14.45 -39.02
C ALA A 733 9.00 15.60 -40.00
N SER A 734 9.60 15.31 -41.15
CA SER A 734 9.89 16.29 -42.20
C SER A 734 8.67 16.69 -43.04
N CYS A 735 7.62 15.85 -43.08
CA CYS A 735 6.45 16.03 -43.96
C CYS A 735 5.18 16.43 -43.20
N THR A 736 5.29 17.13 -42.06
CA THR A 736 4.11 17.64 -41.34
C THR A 736 3.46 18.83 -42.07
N ARG A 737 2.20 19.11 -41.74
CA ARG A 737 1.43 20.20 -42.34
C ARG A 737 2.14 21.54 -42.20
N ASP A 738 2.62 21.85 -41.02
CA ASP A 738 3.18 23.16 -40.69
C ASP A 738 4.58 23.34 -41.30
N VAL A 739 5.39 22.28 -41.42
CA VAL A 739 6.66 22.34 -42.18
C VAL A 739 6.43 22.66 -43.66
N LEU A 740 5.43 22.04 -44.29
CA LEU A 740 5.03 22.37 -45.66
C LEU A 740 4.48 23.81 -45.76
N LEU A 741 3.69 24.25 -44.77
CA LEU A 741 3.06 25.55 -44.75
C LEU A 741 4.10 26.68 -44.58
N HIS A 742 5.02 26.54 -43.63
CA HIS A 742 6.14 27.47 -43.42
C HIS A 742 7.09 27.49 -44.64
N SER A 743 7.36 26.35 -45.27
CA SER A 743 8.10 26.30 -46.54
C SER A 743 7.39 27.07 -47.65
N CYS A 744 6.06 26.94 -47.77
CA CYS A 744 5.28 27.71 -48.73
C CYS A 744 5.25 29.22 -48.43
N PHE A 745 5.19 29.62 -47.16
CA PHE A 745 5.28 31.02 -46.75
C PHE A 745 6.67 31.63 -46.97
N ALA A 746 7.74 30.87 -46.73
CA ALA A 746 9.12 31.29 -47.00
C ALA A 746 9.33 31.58 -48.50
N LEU A 747 8.90 30.67 -49.37
CA LEU A 747 8.97 30.86 -50.83
C LEU A 747 8.05 31.99 -51.33
N ASP A 748 6.87 32.16 -50.73
CA ASP A 748 5.94 33.26 -51.02
C ASP A 748 6.51 34.62 -50.63
N ALA A 749 7.21 34.70 -49.48
CA ALA A 749 7.89 35.91 -49.03
C ALA A 749 9.06 36.28 -49.97
N LEU A 750 9.88 35.31 -50.39
CA LEU A 750 10.93 35.54 -51.39
C LEU A 750 10.38 35.95 -52.76
N ALA A 751 9.30 35.32 -53.23
CA ALA A 751 8.62 35.71 -54.47
C ALA A 751 7.96 37.09 -54.37
N ARG A 752 7.57 37.56 -53.17
CA ARG A 752 7.10 38.93 -52.93
C ARG A 752 8.25 39.94 -52.88
N ALA A 753 9.40 39.59 -52.31
CA ALA A 753 10.61 40.42 -52.36
C ALA A 753 11.08 40.62 -53.81
N LEU A 754 11.23 39.53 -54.58
CA LEU A 754 11.64 39.58 -55.98
C LEU A 754 10.67 40.39 -56.88
N ALA A 755 9.36 40.25 -56.67
CA ALA A 755 8.37 41.07 -57.39
C ALA A 755 8.45 42.56 -57.01
N ALA A 756 8.74 42.87 -55.75
CA ALA A 756 8.90 44.23 -55.23
C ALA A 756 10.19 44.92 -55.74
N ASP A 757 11.35 44.28 -55.56
CA ASP A 757 12.63 44.79 -56.06
C ASP A 757 12.61 44.86 -57.60
N GLY A 758 11.93 43.91 -58.26
CA GLY A 758 11.66 43.95 -59.70
C GLY A 758 10.82 45.16 -60.12
N ALA A 759 9.75 45.47 -59.40
CA ALA A 759 8.87 46.62 -59.70
C ALA A 759 9.60 47.95 -59.48
N ALA A 760 10.40 48.06 -58.42
CA ALA A 760 11.29 49.20 -58.20
C ALA A 760 12.24 49.43 -59.39
N LEU A 761 12.89 48.37 -59.89
CA LEU A 761 13.75 48.44 -61.08
C LEU A 761 12.99 48.88 -62.34
N GLN A 762 11.71 48.52 -62.50
CA GLN A 762 10.91 48.90 -63.67
C GLN A 762 10.79 50.42 -63.83
N HIS A 763 10.69 51.16 -62.72
CA HIS A 763 10.60 52.63 -62.73
C HIS A 763 11.95 53.33 -62.99
N VAL A 764 13.07 52.59 -62.94
CA VAL A 764 14.44 53.06 -63.25
C VAL A 764 14.82 52.80 -64.71
N MET A 765 14.27 51.77 -65.35
CA MET A 765 14.64 51.34 -66.70
C MET A 765 14.06 52.25 -67.80
N LEU A 766 14.78 52.38 -68.93
CA LEU A 766 14.24 53.05 -70.10
C LEU A 766 13.24 52.13 -70.84
N PRO A 767 12.21 52.67 -71.51
CA PRO A 767 11.30 51.87 -72.34
C PRO A 767 12.04 51.02 -73.40
N SER A 768 13.17 51.52 -73.93
CA SER A 768 14.04 50.79 -74.86
C SER A 768 14.73 49.54 -74.27
N ASP A 769 14.93 49.47 -72.95
CA ASP A 769 15.65 48.37 -72.31
C ASP A 769 14.84 47.07 -72.23
N HIS A 770 13.52 47.14 -72.45
CA HIS A 770 12.62 45.98 -72.39
C HIS A 770 13.00 44.89 -73.41
N GLN A 771 13.58 45.26 -74.56
CA GLN A 771 14.03 44.31 -75.57
C GLN A 771 15.42 43.70 -75.26
N GLN A 772 16.20 44.30 -74.37
CA GLN A 772 17.54 43.84 -74.01
C GLN A 772 17.50 42.70 -72.96
N GLU A 773 18.62 41.99 -72.76
CA GLU A 773 18.68 40.83 -71.86
C GLU A 773 18.22 41.13 -70.42
N LEU A 774 18.45 42.35 -69.93
CA LEU A 774 18.02 42.81 -68.60
C LEU A 774 16.51 43.11 -68.53
N GLY A 775 15.90 43.61 -69.60
CA GLY A 775 14.44 43.74 -69.70
C GLY A 775 13.75 42.38 -69.71
N GLN A 776 14.27 41.46 -70.53
CA GLN A 776 13.85 40.06 -70.56
C GLN A 776 14.17 39.30 -69.26
N LEU A 777 15.03 39.82 -68.37
CA LEU A 777 15.25 39.29 -67.02
C LEU A 777 14.19 39.80 -66.05
N HIS A 778 13.93 41.11 -66.05
CA HIS A 778 12.88 41.73 -65.25
C HIS A 778 11.49 41.11 -65.55
N GLU A 779 11.12 40.97 -66.82
CA GLU A 779 9.85 40.36 -67.22
C GLU A 779 9.75 38.88 -66.79
N ALA A 780 10.86 38.14 -66.86
CA ALA A 780 10.94 36.77 -66.35
C ALA A 780 10.82 36.69 -64.82
N ILE A 781 11.36 37.67 -64.08
CA ILE A 781 11.19 37.77 -62.62
C ILE A 781 9.70 38.02 -62.31
N GLN A 782 9.07 39.02 -62.93
CA GLN A 782 7.68 39.39 -62.62
C GLN A 782 6.68 38.27 -62.95
N SER A 783 6.80 37.66 -64.14
CA SER A 783 5.93 36.55 -64.56
C SER A 783 6.13 35.30 -63.68
N SER A 784 7.38 34.93 -63.37
CA SER A 784 7.68 33.77 -62.51
C SER A 784 7.18 33.99 -61.08
N CYS A 785 7.42 35.17 -60.50
CA CYS A 785 6.99 35.48 -59.13
C CYS A 785 5.46 35.53 -59.02
N SER A 786 4.78 36.08 -60.02
CA SER A 786 3.31 36.09 -60.09
C SER A 786 2.73 34.67 -60.14
N SER A 787 3.33 33.79 -60.95
CA SER A 787 2.94 32.37 -61.04
C SER A 787 3.18 31.63 -59.72
N LEU A 788 4.37 31.78 -59.13
CA LEU A 788 4.74 31.17 -57.85
C LEU A 788 3.80 31.61 -56.72
N GLN A 789 3.49 32.90 -56.59
CA GLN A 789 2.54 33.40 -55.59
C GLN A 789 1.14 32.77 -55.77
N GLN A 790 0.66 32.61 -57.01
CA GLN A 790 -0.62 31.94 -57.29
C GLN A 790 -0.58 30.44 -56.93
N GLN A 791 0.45 29.69 -57.34
CA GLN A 791 0.62 28.28 -56.98
C GLN A 791 0.71 28.08 -55.46
N LEU A 792 1.56 28.85 -54.77
CA LEU A 792 1.75 28.77 -53.31
C LEU A 792 0.49 29.19 -52.54
N LYS A 793 -0.30 30.13 -53.06
CA LYS A 793 -1.64 30.46 -52.52
C LYS A 793 -2.65 29.32 -52.76
N SER A 794 -2.53 28.59 -53.85
CA SER A 794 -3.35 27.41 -54.19
C SER A 794 -3.01 26.18 -53.33
N VAL A 795 -1.73 26.00 -52.95
CA VAL A 795 -1.28 24.97 -51.99
C VAL A 795 -1.74 25.29 -50.57
N ARG A 796 -1.45 26.50 -50.06
CA ARG A 796 -1.87 26.94 -48.71
C ARG A 796 -3.39 26.82 -48.48
N ARG A 797 -4.21 27.01 -49.53
CA ARG A 797 -5.67 26.84 -49.48
C ARG A 797 -6.15 25.39 -49.33
N ARG A 798 -5.33 24.39 -49.64
CA ARG A 798 -5.65 22.96 -49.50
C ARG A 798 -5.09 22.33 -48.22
N LEU A 799 -4.00 22.88 -47.68
CA LEU A 799 -3.41 22.47 -46.39
C LEU A 799 -4.17 23.05 -45.18
N GLN A 800 -5.48 22.77 -45.13
CA GLN A 800 -6.39 23.21 -44.07
C GLN A 800 -5.99 22.65 -42.69
N PRO A 801 -6.43 23.27 -41.56
CA PRO A 801 -6.22 22.72 -40.22
C PRO A 801 -6.72 21.27 -40.09
N GLY A 802 -6.02 20.45 -39.31
CA GLY A 802 -6.35 19.03 -39.11
C GLY A 802 -5.89 18.08 -40.23
N VAL A 803 -5.48 18.60 -41.39
CA VAL A 803 -4.95 17.76 -42.49
C VAL A 803 -3.59 17.17 -42.13
N LYS A 804 -3.40 15.85 -42.33
CA LYS A 804 -2.19 15.09 -41.97
C LYS A 804 -1.40 14.66 -43.21
N PRO A 805 -0.62 15.54 -43.86
CA PRO A 805 0.12 15.19 -45.08
C PRO A 805 1.19 14.11 -44.87
N SER A 806 1.67 13.92 -43.64
CA SER A 806 2.64 12.88 -43.28
C SER A 806 2.09 11.44 -43.34
N THR A 807 0.78 11.24 -43.48
CA THR A 807 0.18 9.91 -43.72
C THR A 807 0.03 9.58 -45.21
N LEU A 808 0.50 10.46 -46.10
CA LEU A 808 0.48 10.28 -47.55
C LEU A 808 1.92 10.20 -48.09
N PRO A 809 2.16 9.51 -49.22
CA PRO A 809 3.50 9.32 -49.78
C PRO A 809 4.00 10.59 -50.51
N ILE A 810 4.32 11.62 -49.74
CA ILE A 810 5.05 12.81 -50.21
C ILE A 810 6.52 12.44 -50.44
N ASP A 811 7.11 12.89 -51.54
CA ASP A 811 8.56 12.84 -51.74
C ASP A 811 9.25 13.70 -50.67
N ALA A 812 9.82 13.07 -49.65
CA ALA A 812 10.59 13.75 -48.61
C ALA A 812 11.78 14.53 -49.21
N GLN A 813 12.35 14.07 -50.33
CA GLN A 813 13.40 14.80 -51.02
C GLN A 813 12.86 16.08 -51.68
N LEU A 814 11.59 16.15 -52.09
CA LEU A 814 10.97 17.37 -52.58
C LEU A 814 10.82 18.40 -51.48
N VAL A 815 10.38 17.97 -50.28
CA VAL A 815 10.29 18.85 -49.10
C VAL A 815 11.66 19.38 -48.71
N ASP A 816 12.68 18.50 -48.73
CA ASP A 816 14.07 18.87 -48.44
C ASP A 816 14.70 19.78 -49.51
N ARG A 817 14.37 19.59 -50.81
CA ARG A 817 14.73 20.54 -51.88
C ARG A 817 14.08 21.90 -51.65
N LEU A 818 12.76 21.93 -51.42
CA LEU A 818 11.98 23.16 -51.23
C LEU A 818 12.51 24.01 -50.09
N ARG A 819 12.70 23.44 -48.89
CA ARG A 819 13.23 24.14 -47.70
C ARG A 819 14.74 24.40 -47.75
N GLY A 820 15.48 23.57 -48.49
CA GLY A 820 16.94 23.62 -48.60
C GLY A 820 17.41 24.35 -49.85
N SER A 821 17.84 23.58 -50.86
CA SER A 821 18.48 24.09 -52.09
C SER A 821 17.65 25.15 -52.82
N THR A 822 16.34 24.94 -52.91
CA THR A 822 15.45 25.76 -53.73
C THR A 822 15.19 27.10 -53.04
N ALA A 823 14.80 27.11 -51.76
CA ALA A 823 14.72 28.32 -50.94
C ALA A 823 16.06 29.09 -50.87
N ALA A 824 17.19 28.40 -50.69
CA ALA A 824 18.50 29.05 -50.66
C ALA A 824 18.87 29.70 -52.01
N SER A 825 18.58 29.04 -53.14
CA SER A 825 18.81 29.62 -54.47
C SER A 825 17.97 30.88 -54.71
N LEU A 826 16.69 30.83 -54.36
CA LEU A 826 15.75 31.95 -54.49
C LEU A 826 16.09 33.11 -53.54
N SER A 827 16.59 32.80 -52.34
CA SER A 827 17.07 33.78 -51.35
C SER A 827 18.29 34.56 -51.86
N LYS A 828 19.27 33.87 -52.47
CA LYS A 828 20.40 34.53 -53.15
C LYS A 828 19.91 35.43 -54.30
N CYS A 829 18.96 34.98 -55.12
CA CYS A 829 18.36 35.80 -56.17
C CYS A 829 17.66 37.04 -55.60
N ALA A 830 16.90 36.91 -54.51
CA ALA A 830 16.23 38.04 -53.85
C ALA A 830 17.25 39.05 -53.29
N ARG A 831 18.27 38.60 -52.57
CA ARG A 831 19.35 39.46 -52.03
C ARG A 831 20.09 40.20 -53.15
N ALA A 832 20.44 39.52 -54.25
CA ALA A 832 21.08 40.15 -55.40
C ALA A 832 20.17 41.18 -56.10
N THR A 833 18.89 40.85 -56.29
CA THR A 833 17.90 41.75 -56.92
C THR A 833 17.64 42.96 -56.05
N SER A 834 17.55 42.81 -54.72
CA SER A 834 17.37 43.93 -53.79
C SER A 834 18.60 44.84 -53.70
N LEU A 835 19.81 44.29 -53.72
CA LEU A 835 21.03 45.08 -53.84
C LEU A 835 21.07 45.87 -55.17
N ALA A 836 20.66 45.25 -56.28
CA ALA A 836 20.55 45.92 -57.57
C ALA A 836 19.47 47.03 -57.55
N ALA A 837 18.28 46.77 -57.00
CA ALA A 837 17.19 47.73 -56.90
C ALA A 837 17.54 48.94 -56.01
N ARG A 838 18.13 48.72 -54.83
CA ARG A 838 18.59 49.79 -53.93
C ARG A 838 19.64 50.68 -54.61
N ALA A 839 20.65 50.07 -55.23
CA ALA A 839 21.72 50.82 -55.92
C ALA A 839 21.21 51.53 -57.18
N ALA A 840 20.31 50.91 -57.95
CA ALA A 840 19.70 51.53 -59.14
C ALA A 840 18.82 52.73 -58.77
N SER A 841 18.06 52.64 -57.67
CA SER A 841 17.24 53.76 -57.17
C SER A 841 18.12 54.93 -56.74
N ALA A 842 19.13 54.70 -55.88
CA ALA A 842 20.06 55.75 -55.46
C ALA A 842 20.84 56.40 -56.62
N CYS A 843 21.16 55.63 -57.68
CA CYS A 843 21.73 56.18 -58.90
C CYS A 843 20.70 57.00 -59.71
N ALA A 844 19.43 56.62 -59.77
CA ALA A 844 18.36 57.37 -60.43
C ALA A 844 18.04 58.70 -59.72
N ASP A 845 18.06 58.70 -58.38
CA ASP A 845 17.89 59.89 -57.53
C ASP A 845 18.96 60.94 -57.80
N THR A 846 20.22 60.51 -57.87
CA THR A 846 21.39 61.38 -58.13
C THR A 846 21.52 61.81 -59.60
N ALA A 847 20.81 61.17 -60.53
CA ALA A 847 20.85 61.48 -61.96
C ALA A 847 19.79 62.50 -62.43
N GLY A 848 18.79 62.82 -61.60
CA GLY A 848 17.70 63.73 -61.97
C GLY A 848 17.94 65.18 -61.57
N GLU A 849 17.67 66.14 -62.48
CA GLU A 849 17.59 67.54 -62.09
C GLU A 849 16.54 67.73 -60.99
N ARG A 850 16.90 68.47 -59.92
CA ARG A 850 16.05 68.76 -58.75
C ARG A 850 15.47 67.54 -58.01
N GLY A 851 15.98 66.32 -58.23
CA GLY A 851 15.54 65.12 -57.51
C GLY A 851 14.14 64.61 -57.91
N GLU A 852 13.80 64.67 -59.20
CA GLU A 852 12.59 64.04 -59.77
C GLU A 852 12.81 62.61 -60.30
N GLY A 853 14.04 62.09 -60.20
CA GLY A 853 14.40 60.70 -60.56
C GLY A 853 14.46 60.45 -62.07
N ALA A 854 15.67 60.42 -62.63
CA ALA A 854 15.89 60.14 -64.05
C ALA A 854 16.03 58.63 -64.31
N PRO A 855 15.43 58.08 -65.39
CA PRO A 855 15.68 56.69 -65.79
C PRO A 855 17.15 56.52 -66.21
N LEU A 856 17.77 55.43 -65.78
CA LEU A 856 19.19 55.19 -65.98
C LEU A 856 19.49 54.65 -67.39
N ALA A 857 20.65 55.00 -67.92
CA ALA A 857 21.17 54.40 -69.15
C ALA A 857 21.53 52.92 -68.95
N HIS A 858 21.31 52.10 -69.98
CA HIS A 858 21.51 50.65 -69.97
C HIS A 858 22.79 50.18 -69.26
N ALA A 859 23.94 50.77 -69.60
CA ALA A 859 25.25 50.40 -69.06
C ALA A 859 25.37 50.64 -67.55
N ALA A 860 24.67 51.64 -66.99
CA ALA A 860 24.65 51.88 -65.55
C ALA A 860 23.82 50.81 -64.81
N ILE A 861 22.66 50.44 -65.37
CA ILE A 861 21.82 49.36 -64.82
C ILE A 861 22.55 48.02 -64.90
N GLN A 862 23.28 47.75 -65.99
CA GLN A 862 24.12 46.57 -66.16
C GLN A 862 25.27 46.52 -65.13
N ALA A 863 25.97 47.63 -64.93
CA ALA A 863 27.05 47.73 -63.93
C ALA A 863 26.53 47.53 -62.50
N VAL A 864 25.34 48.06 -62.18
CA VAL A 864 24.68 47.86 -60.88
C VAL A 864 24.32 46.38 -60.66
N TRP A 865 23.74 45.71 -61.66
CA TRP A 865 23.41 44.28 -61.56
C TRP A 865 24.65 43.40 -61.38
N LEU A 866 25.74 43.67 -62.11
CA LEU A 866 27.02 42.96 -61.96
C LEU A 866 27.59 43.15 -60.54
N ALA A 867 27.70 44.41 -60.07
CA ALA A 867 28.22 44.74 -58.75
C ALA A 867 27.34 44.23 -57.58
N ALA A 868 26.06 43.96 -57.82
CA ALA A 868 25.17 43.28 -56.88
C ALA A 868 25.36 41.75 -56.89
N PHE A 869 25.56 41.15 -58.06
CA PHE A 869 25.81 39.72 -58.22
C PHE A 869 27.15 39.28 -57.63
N ASP A 870 28.24 39.99 -57.94
CA ASP A 870 29.60 39.61 -57.51
C ASP A 870 29.70 39.51 -55.98
N LYS A 871 28.98 40.36 -55.25
CA LYS A 871 28.89 40.35 -53.78
C LYS A 871 28.21 39.10 -53.21
N ILE A 872 27.21 38.55 -53.90
CA ILE A 872 26.36 37.45 -53.43
C ILE A 872 26.84 36.08 -53.93
N TYR A 873 27.34 36.02 -55.16
CA TYR A 873 27.66 34.77 -55.85
C TYR A 873 29.16 34.45 -55.94
N GLN A 874 30.03 35.46 -55.80
CA GLN A 874 31.49 35.29 -55.64
C GLN A 874 32.12 34.32 -56.66
N GLN A 875 32.10 34.73 -57.95
CA GLN A 875 32.61 34.00 -59.13
C GLN A 875 31.72 32.83 -59.61
N GLU A 876 30.52 33.13 -60.14
CA GLU A 876 29.77 32.20 -60.99
C GLU A 876 30.03 32.44 -62.48
N GLU A 877 30.42 31.41 -63.23
CA GLU A 877 30.72 31.48 -64.67
C GLU A 877 29.49 31.68 -65.57
N GLN A 878 28.28 31.39 -65.08
CA GLN A 878 27.08 31.31 -65.95
C GLN A 878 26.45 32.68 -66.28
N GLY A 879 26.74 33.71 -65.48
CA GLY A 879 26.29 35.09 -65.71
C GLY A 879 24.86 35.40 -65.22
N VAL A 880 24.71 36.61 -64.68
CA VAL A 880 23.50 37.24 -64.10
C VAL A 880 22.17 36.67 -64.59
N VAL A 881 21.91 36.81 -65.90
CA VAL A 881 20.61 36.51 -66.52
C VAL A 881 20.30 35.01 -66.49
N LYS A 882 21.31 34.14 -66.63
CA LYS A 882 21.12 32.68 -66.63
C LYS A 882 20.93 32.16 -65.20
N THR A 883 21.73 32.61 -64.24
CA THR A 883 21.62 32.18 -62.84
C THR A 883 20.22 32.42 -62.28
N VAL A 884 19.67 33.64 -62.41
CA VAL A 884 18.31 33.94 -61.91
C VAL A 884 17.22 33.20 -62.69
N LYS A 885 17.31 33.10 -64.03
CA LYS A 885 16.33 32.33 -64.81
C LYS A 885 16.36 30.84 -64.47
N ASN A 886 17.54 30.27 -64.19
CA ASN A 886 17.69 28.89 -63.72
C ASN A 886 17.08 28.67 -62.33
N ALA A 887 17.37 29.56 -61.37
CA ALA A 887 16.81 29.48 -60.01
C ALA A 887 15.28 29.64 -59.98
N LEU A 888 14.73 30.59 -60.75
CA LEU A 888 13.28 30.75 -60.91
C LEU A 888 12.65 29.52 -61.58
N SER A 889 13.25 28.99 -62.65
CA SER A 889 12.78 27.78 -63.32
C SER A 889 12.80 26.55 -62.41
N GLN A 890 13.83 26.38 -61.59
CA GLN A 890 13.90 25.28 -60.64
C GLN A 890 12.87 25.43 -59.51
N THR A 891 12.73 26.64 -58.96
CA THR A 891 11.69 26.95 -57.96
C THR A 891 10.30 26.64 -58.50
N ALA A 892 9.99 27.05 -59.74
CA ALA A 892 8.71 26.76 -60.37
C ALA A 892 8.44 25.26 -60.55
N LYS A 893 9.47 24.44 -60.86
CA LYS A 893 9.34 22.98 -60.96
C LYS A 893 9.05 22.32 -59.60
N ASP A 894 9.83 22.65 -58.56
CA ASP A 894 9.61 22.06 -57.24
C ASP A 894 8.26 22.50 -56.63
N VAL A 895 7.86 23.76 -56.85
CA VAL A 895 6.56 24.27 -56.40
C VAL A 895 5.40 23.67 -57.20
N ASP A 896 5.52 23.48 -58.52
CA ASP A 896 4.46 22.83 -59.31
C ASP A 896 4.33 21.33 -59.00
N ALA A 897 5.44 20.64 -58.68
CA ALA A 897 5.39 19.27 -58.20
C ALA A 897 4.58 19.16 -56.90
N LEU A 898 4.81 20.05 -55.92
CA LEU A 898 4.00 20.11 -54.70
C LEU A 898 2.55 20.54 -54.98
N ALA A 899 2.33 21.54 -55.85
CA ALA A 899 1.01 22.03 -56.23
C ALA A 899 0.21 21.06 -57.12
N THR A 900 0.86 20.03 -57.66
CA THR A 900 0.22 18.91 -58.35
C THR A 900 -0.07 17.79 -57.35
N PHE A 901 0.89 17.37 -56.52
CA PHE A 901 0.65 16.39 -55.45
C PHE A 901 -0.55 16.76 -54.56
N VAL A 902 -0.59 18.00 -54.05
CA VAL A 902 -1.64 18.46 -53.12
C VAL A 902 -3.01 18.62 -53.81
N ARG A 903 -3.04 18.72 -55.14
CA ARG A 903 -4.25 18.80 -55.98
C ARG A 903 -4.79 17.41 -56.30
N ASP A 904 -3.91 16.50 -56.71
CA ASP A 904 -4.26 15.11 -57.06
C ASP A 904 -4.69 14.31 -55.81
N ARG A 905 -4.24 14.74 -54.62
CA ARG A 905 -4.56 14.15 -53.32
C ARG A 905 -5.55 14.98 -52.48
N GLU A 906 -6.26 15.95 -53.08
CA GLU A 906 -7.14 16.87 -52.35
C GLU A 906 -8.24 16.13 -51.55
N TYR A 907 -8.83 15.07 -52.11
CA TYR A 907 -9.81 14.23 -51.40
C TYR A 907 -9.18 13.43 -50.25
N ASP A 908 -8.02 12.81 -50.47
CA ASP A 908 -7.31 12.03 -49.43
C ASP A 908 -6.92 12.93 -48.25
N LEU A 909 -6.40 14.13 -48.55
CA LEU A 909 -6.07 15.17 -47.57
C LEU A 909 -7.30 15.59 -46.76
N MET A 910 -8.44 15.83 -47.40
CA MET A 910 -9.70 16.13 -46.69
C MET A 910 -10.22 14.94 -45.89
N SER A 911 -10.03 13.70 -46.34
CA SER A 911 -10.42 12.51 -45.56
C SER A 911 -9.64 12.41 -44.23
N SER A 912 -8.38 12.86 -44.22
CA SER A 912 -7.48 12.77 -43.05
C SER A 912 -7.92 13.60 -41.85
N THR A 913 -8.80 14.60 -42.02
CA THR A 913 -9.31 15.45 -40.93
C THR A 913 -10.37 14.76 -40.05
N ASN A 914 -10.91 13.60 -40.48
CA ASN A 914 -11.98 12.89 -39.78
C ASN A 914 -11.50 11.60 -39.08
N GLY A 915 -10.21 11.28 -39.16
CA GLY A 915 -9.63 10.13 -38.47
C GLY A 915 -9.42 10.43 -36.98
N ALA A 916 -9.88 9.53 -36.10
CA ALA A 916 -9.63 9.63 -34.66
C ALA A 916 -8.12 9.67 -34.35
N ASP A 917 -7.75 10.48 -33.36
CA ASP A 917 -6.36 10.74 -33.02
C ASP A 917 -5.75 9.61 -32.15
N ASP A 918 -5.22 8.58 -32.81
CA ASP A 918 -4.11 7.78 -32.27
C ASP A 918 -2.82 8.64 -32.32
N THR A 919 -2.79 9.72 -31.54
CA THR A 919 -1.56 10.49 -31.29
C THR A 919 -0.60 9.63 -30.46
N PRO A 920 0.63 9.34 -30.95
CA PRO A 920 1.60 8.57 -30.17
C PRO A 920 1.92 9.30 -28.87
N THR A 921 2.06 8.57 -27.77
CA THR A 921 2.38 9.15 -26.46
C THR A 921 3.74 9.84 -26.53
N PRO A 922 3.86 11.15 -26.19
CA PRO A 922 5.12 11.87 -26.37
C PRO A 922 6.30 11.22 -25.62
N PRO A 923 7.51 11.15 -26.22
CA PRO A 923 8.67 10.48 -25.63
C PRO A 923 9.07 10.98 -24.24
N ILE A 924 8.80 12.25 -23.92
CA ILE A 924 9.00 12.81 -22.57
C ILE A 924 8.03 12.22 -21.53
N VAL A 925 6.80 11.86 -21.93
CA VAL A 925 5.81 11.19 -21.08
C VAL A 925 6.20 9.72 -20.88
N LEU A 926 6.62 9.03 -21.94
CA LEU A 926 7.18 7.67 -21.86
C LEU A 926 8.41 7.62 -20.95
N ARG A 927 9.29 8.63 -21.05
CA ARG A 927 10.47 8.78 -20.18
C ARG A 927 10.09 9.04 -18.72
N ALA A 928 9.08 9.89 -18.45
CA ALA A 928 8.58 10.11 -17.10
C ALA A 928 7.92 8.85 -16.50
N GLN A 929 7.22 8.05 -17.30
CA GLN A 929 6.70 6.74 -16.89
C GLN A 929 7.83 5.75 -16.57
N LEU A 930 8.87 5.69 -17.41
CA LEU A 930 10.06 4.86 -17.18
C LEU A 930 10.79 5.26 -15.89
N VAL A 931 10.96 6.56 -15.62
CA VAL A 931 11.59 7.04 -14.37
C VAL A 931 10.76 6.69 -13.13
N LYS A 932 9.42 6.79 -13.19
CA LYS A 932 8.54 6.32 -12.10
C LYS A 932 8.72 4.82 -11.84
N LYS A 933 8.69 4.00 -12.89
CA LYS A 933 8.91 2.55 -12.81
C LYS A 933 10.30 2.21 -12.25
N GLN A 934 11.35 2.94 -12.64
CA GLN A 934 12.71 2.77 -12.11
C GLN A 934 12.81 3.15 -10.62
N LEU A 935 12.09 4.18 -10.17
CA LEU A 935 11.99 4.56 -8.75
C LEU A 935 11.22 3.52 -7.92
N GLU A 936 10.16 2.92 -8.47
CA GLU A 936 9.41 1.82 -7.86
C GLU A 936 10.26 0.55 -7.75
N GLU A 937 10.92 0.15 -8.84
CA GLU A 937 11.87 -0.97 -8.87
C GLU A 937 12.99 -0.77 -7.85
N THR A 938 13.56 0.44 -7.79
CA THR A 938 14.62 0.78 -6.82
C THR A 938 14.12 0.64 -5.37
N LYS A 939 12.91 1.12 -5.03
CA LYS A 939 12.32 0.89 -3.69
C LYS A 939 12.20 -0.61 -3.38
N THR A 940 11.74 -1.44 -4.32
CA THR A 940 11.65 -2.89 -4.09
C THR A 940 13.03 -3.54 -3.90
N LEU A 941 14.07 -3.04 -4.59
CA LEU A 941 15.44 -3.50 -4.43
C LEU A 941 16.05 -3.05 -3.10
N THR A 942 15.77 -1.83 -2.63
CA THR A 942 16.16 -1.34 -1.30
C THR A 942 15.56 -2.21 -0.20
N ILE A 943 14.26 -2.49 -0.23
CA ILE A 943 13.59 -3.36 0.77
C ILE A 943 14.18 -4.78 0.74
N ARG A 944 14.46 -5.32 -0.46
CA ARG A 944 15.13 -6.63 -0.60
C ARG A 944 16.55 -6.61 -0.05
N LEU A 945 17.29 -5.51 -0.22
CA LEU A 945 18.64 -5.34 0.32
C LEU A 945 18.62 -5.24 1.85
N GLU A 946 17.71 -4.46 2.42
CA GLU A 946 17.52 -4.32 3.87
C GLU A 946 17.15 -5.66 4.52
N ASN A 947 16.24 -6.43 3.90
CA ASN A 947 15.91 -7.79 4.33
C ASN A 947 17.12 -8.72 4.25
N LYS A 948 17.91 -8.69 3.16
CA LYS A 948 19.13 -9.51 3.05
C LYS A 948 20.23 -9.07 4.02
N GLU A 949 20.29 -7.80 4.38
CA GLU A 949 21.14 -7.35 5.47
C GLU A 949 20.64 -7.84 6.83
N ALA A 950 19.33 -7.91 7.07
CA ALA A 950 18.76 -8.49 8.27
C ALA A 950 19.12 -9.98 8.38
N ASP A 951 18.91 -10.77 7.32
CA ASP A 951 19.34 -12.17 7.22
C ASP A 951 20.84 -12.30 7.56
N ILE A 952 21.70 -11.45 6.99
CA ILE A 952 23.15 -11.46 7.24
C ILE A 952 23.47 -11.08 8.69
N LYS A 953 22.72 -10.15 9.30
CA LYS A 953 22.87 -9.77 10.72
C LYS A 953 22.46 -10.93 11.64
N GLU A 954 21.43 -11.69 11.29
CA GLU A 954 20.99 -12.87 12.06
C GLU A 954 21.91 -14.07 11.89
N LEU A 955 22.32 -14.39 10.66
CA LEU A 955 23.33 -15.42 10.39
C LEU A 955 24.66 -15.12 11.11
N LYS A 956 25.05 -13.84 11.23
CA LYS A 956 26.21 -13.44 12.06
C LYS A 956 26.00 -13.65 13.56
N LYS A 957 24.79 -13.41 14.10
CA LYS A 957 24.45 -13.75 15.50
C LYS A 957 24.51 -15.26 15.72
N ALA A 958 23.89 -16.05 14.83
CA ALA A 958 23.86 -17.50 14.90
C ALA A 958 25.27 -18.12 14.80
N LEU A 959 26.09 -17.62 13.87
CA LEU A 959 27.50 -18.02 13.74
C LEU A 959 28.30 -17.72 15.02
N LYS A 960 28.10 -16.55 15.63
CA LYS A 960 28.74 -16.19 16.91
C LYS A 960 28.29 -17.12 18.04
N ALA A 961 26.99 -17.40 18.16
CA ALA A 961 26.47 -18.36 19.14
C ALA A 961 27.05 -19.77 18.94
N LYS A 962 27.16 -20.26 17.69
CA LYS A 962 27.82 -21.55 17.40
C LYS A 962 29.33 -21.53 17.65
N GLN A 963 30.00 -20.40 17.50
CA GLN A 963 31.40 -20.25 17.90
C GLN A 963 31.58 -20.27 19.43
N GLU A 964 30.63 -19.69 20.17
CA GLU A 964 30.58 -19.72 21.64
C GLU A 964 30.29 -21.15 22.15
N GLU A 965 29.28 -21.84 21.61
CA GLU A 965 29.01 -23.26 21.86
C GLU A 965 30.24 -24.15 21.60
N LEU A 966 30.92 -23.96 20.47
CA LEU A 966 32.11 -24.74 20.11
C LEU A 966 33.25 -24.47 21.10
N SER A 967 33.41 -23.23 21.58
CA SER A 967 34.40 -22.90 22.61
C SER A 967 34.08 -23.55 23.96
N GLU A 968 32.80 -23.61 24.38
CA GLU A 968 32.41 -24.36 25.57
C GLU A 968 32.67 -25.86 25.41
N MET A 969 32.31 -26.44 24.27
CA MET A 969 32.53 -27.87 24.00
C MET A 969 34.02 -28.21 23.96
N GLN A 970 34.87 -27.32 23.45
CA GLN A 970 36.32 -27.49 23.53
C GLN A 970 36.83 -27.44 24.98
N ILE A 971 36.37 -26.48 25.79
CA ILE A 971 36.73 -26.39 27.22
C ILE A 971 36.26 -27.64 27.98
N ARG A 972 35.04 -28.14 27.70
CA ARG A 972 34.53 -29.41 28.25
C ARG A 972 35.41 -30.59 27.83
N ARG A 973 35.86 -30.65 26.57
CA ARG A 973 36.76 -31.69 26.04
C ARG A 973 38.12 -31.66 26.75
N GLU A 974 38.77 -30.50 26.82
CA GLU A 974 40.05 -30.33 27.52
C GLU A 974 39.96 -30.66 29.02
N LEU A 975 38.85 -30.32 29.67
CA LEU A 975 38.62 -30.66 31.08
C LEU A 975 38.34 -32.16 31.28
N GLY A 976 37.68 -32.81 30.31
CA GLY A 976 37.53 -34.26 30.23
C GLY A 976 38.86 -34.98 30.03
N GLU A 977 39.68 -34.53 29.07
CA GLU A 977 41.05 -35.02 28.82
C GLU A 977 41.92 -34.91 30.07
N ARG A 978 41.91 -33.76 30.75
CA ARG A 978 42.64 -33.56 32.03
C ARG A 978 42.16 -34.50 33.13
N LYS A 979 40.84 -34.73 33.26
CA LYS A 979 40.28 -35.71 34.20
C LYS A 979 40.69 -37.15 33.87
N LEU A 980 40.71 -37.52 32.59
CA LEU A 980 41.12 -38.85 32.12
C LEU A 980 42.61 -39.08 32.41
N VAL A 981 43.47 -38.10 32.14
CA VAL A 981 44.92 -38.15 32.49
C VAL A 981 45.13 -38.24 34.00
N ALA A 982 44.33 -37.55 34.82
CA ALA A 982 44.39 -37.68 36.28
C ALA A 982 43.96 -39.09 36.74
N ALA A 983 42.83 -39.59 36.26
CA ALA A 983 42.33 -40.92 36.59
C ALA A 983 43.29 -42.04 36.13
N ALA A 984 43.95 -41.88 34.98
CA ALA A 984 44.98 -42.79 34.50
C ALA A 984 46.20 -42.82 35.45
N ARG A 985 46.68 -41.65 35.91
CA ARG A 985 47.76 -41.58 36.92
C ARG A 985 47.35 -42.18 38.26
N ASP A 986 46.12 -41.95 38.72
CA ASP A 986 45.62 -42.55 39.96
C ASP A 986 45.47 -44.07 39.84
N ALA A 987 45.06 -44.58 38.68
CA ALA A 987 45.01 -46.01 38.39
C ALA A 987 46.44 -46.62 38.31
N GLU A 988 47.39 -45.93 37.70
CA GLU A 988 48.79 -46.34 37.65
C GLU A 988 49.42 -46.37 39.05
N LEU A 989 49.19 -45.35 39.88
CA LEU A 989 49.64 -45.30 41.28
C LEU A 989 49.01 -46.42 42.12
N LYS A 990 47.71 -46.72 41.93
CA LYS A 990 47.06 -47.87 42.59
C LYS A 990 47.63 -49.19 42.11
N SER A 991 47.92 -49.34 40.81
CA SER A 991 48.58 -50.52 40.24
C SER A 991 49.97 -50.73 40.85
N GLN A 992 50.80 -49.68 40.91
CA GLN A 992 52.10 -49.71 41.56
C GLN A 992 52.02 -50.04 43.07
N GLN A 993 50.99 -49.57 43.78
CA GLN A 993 50.76 -49.91 45.19
C GLN A 993 50.32 -51.37 45.36
N LEU A 994 49.45 -51.89 44.48
CA LEU A 994 49.03 -53.30 44.48
C LEU A 994 50.19 -54.22 44.12
N GLN A 995 51.03 -53.86 43.15
CA GLN A 995 52.24 -54.61 42.81
C GLN A 995 53.20 -54.69 44.01
N ARG A 996 53.50 -53.57 44.67
CA ARG A 996 54.34 -53.58 45.88
C ARG A 996 53.76 -54.48 46.98
N ARG A 997 52.44 -54.44 47.22
CA ARG A 997 51.76 -55.33 48.17
C ARG A 997 51.84 -56.80 47.76
N LEU A 998 51.76 -57.10 46.47
CA LEU A 998 51.93 -58.45 45.93
C LEU A 998 53.37 -58.95 46.12
N ASP A 999 54.36 -58.11 45.81
CA ASP A 999 55.78 -58.40 45.99
C ASP A 999 56.10 -58.61 47.49
N ASP A 1000 55.62 -57.74 48.38
CA ASP A 1000 55.73 -57.88 49.84
C ASP A 1000 55.07 -59.17 50.35
N ALA A 1001 53.88 -59.51 49.85
CA ALA A 1001 53.18 -60.75 50.21
C ALA A 1001 53.94 -62.00 49.71
N GLN A 1002 54.43 -62.00 48.46
CA GLN A 1002 55.28 -63.08 47.94
C GLN A 1002 56.58 -63.23 48.74
N ASN A 1003 57.19 -62.13 49.18
CA ASN A 1003 58.36 -62.16 50.03
C ASN A 1003 58.05 -62.69 51.45
N GLN A 1004 56.85 -62.46 51.97
CA GLN A 1004 56.39 -63.09 53.22
C GLN A 1004 56.08 -64.59 53.03
N PHE A 1005 55.47 -64.98 51.92
CA PHE A 1005 55.25 -66.40 51.60
C PHE A 1005 56.58 -67.15 51.48
N LYS A 1006 57.56 -66.64 50.72
CA LYS A 1006 58.90 -67.25 50.59
C LYS A 1006 59.66 -67.38 51.91
N ARG A 1007 59.46 -66.44 52.85
CA ARG A 1007 60.00 -66.56 54.21
C ARG A 1007 59.33 -67.70 54.98
N LYS A 1008 58.00 -67.79 54.93
CA LYS A 1008 57.24 -68.87 55.57
C LYS A 1008 57.50 -70.23 54.94
N GLU A 1009 57.65 -70.31 53.62
CA GLU A 1009 58.04 -71.53 52.90
C GLU A 1009 59.40 -72.02 53.43
N LYS A 1010 60.40 -71.12 53.52
CA LYS A 1010 61.71 -71.44 54.09
C LYS A 1010 61.67 -71.79 55.58
N GLU A 1011 60.85 -71.11 56.37
CA GLU A 1011 60.60 -71.46 57.79
C GLU A 1011 59.97 -72.86 57.90
N PHE A 1012 59.02 -73.21 57.02
CA PHE A 1012 58.42 -74.54 56.97
C PHE A 1012 59.41 -75.61 56.50
N GLU A 1013 60.23 -75.36 55.48
CA GLU A 1013 61.32 -76.24 55.05
C GLU A 1013 62.29 -76.52 56.21
N GLU A 1014 62.74 -75.48 56.92
CA GLU A 1014 63.62 -75.62 58.10
C GLU A 1014 62.97 -76.44 59.23
N THR A 1015 61.66 -76.28 59.47
CA THR A 1015 60.95 -77.13 60.44
C THR A 1015 60.73 -78.56 59.95
N MET A 1016 60.56 -78.77 58.64
CA MET A 1016 60.36 -80.10 58.06
C MET A 1016 61.65 -80.91 58.05
N ASP A 1017 62.79 -80.29 57.73
CA ASP A 1017 64.11 -80.89 57.86
C ASP A 1017 64.43 -81.28 59.30
N HIS A 1018 64.01 -80.47 60.29
CA HIS A 1018 64.17 -80.80 61.72
C HIS A 1018 63.28 -81.99 62.12
N LEU A 1019 62.00 -82.01 61.69
CA LEU A 1019 61.10 -83.13 61.94
C LEU A 1019 61.56 -84.43 61.25
N GLN A 1020 62.14 -84.33 60.06
CA GLN A 1020 62.69 -85.48 59.35
C GLN A 1020 63.93 -86.03 60.08
N GLN A 1021 64.81 -85.15 60.59
CA GLN A 1021 65.93 -85.57 61.46
C GLN A 1021 65.44 -86.28 62.73
N ASP A 1022 64.40 -85.77 63.40
CA ASP A 1022 63.79 -86.41 64.57
C ASP A 1022 63.16 -87.78 64.22
N ILE A 1023 62.51 -87.90 63.06
CA ILE A 1023 61.95 -89.16 62.55
C ILE A 1023 63.05 -90.18 62.27
N ASP A 1024 64.17 -89.78 61.67
CA ASP A 1024 65.28 -90.69 61.36
C ASP A 1024 66.04 -91.12 62.63
N LEU A 1025 66.18 -90.23 63.62
CA LEU A 1025 66.65 -90.58 64.96
C LEU A 1025 65.74 -91.63 65.61
N LEU A 1026 64.43 -91.37 65.69
CA LEU A 1026 63.44 -92.32 66.25
C LEU A 1026 63.37 -93.64 65.46
N ALA A 1027 63.58 -93.61 64.14
CA ALA A 1027 63.66 -94.81 63.31
C ALA A 1027 64.90 -95.65 63.65
N SER A 1028 66.04 -95.02 63.94
CA SER A 1028 67.26 -95.69 64.39
C SER A 1028 67.08 -96.34 65.78
N GLU A 1029 66.45 -95.64 66.72
CA GLU A 1029 66.14 -96.19 68.05
C GLU A 1029 65.18 -97.37 67.97
N ARG A 1030 64.12 -97.24 67.16
CA ARG A 1030 63.17 -98.33 66.87
C ARG A 1030 63.87 -99.54 66.23
N GLY A 1031 64.88 -99.33 65.39
CA GLY A 1031 65.75 -100.37 64.85
C GLY A 1031 66.50 -101.11 65.97
N ALA A 1032 67.23 -100.37 66.80
CA ALA A 1032 67.98 -100.91 67.94
C ALA A 1032 67.08 -101.66 68.95
N LEU A 1033 65.87 -101.16 69.19
CA LEU A 1033 64.86 -101.83 70.03
C LEU A 1033 64.33 -103.12 69.38
N ARG A 1034 64.10 -103.13 68.06
CA ARG A 1034 63.64 -104.32 67.33
C ARG A 1034 64.67 -105.46 67.37
N ASP A 1035 65.96 -105.14 67.28
CA ASP A 1035 67.03 -106.15 67.36
C ASP A 1035 67.27 -106.64 68.80
N LYS A 1036 67.11 -105.78 69.82
CA LYS A 1036 66.99 -106.23 71.22
C LYS A 1036 65.81 -107.21 71.40
N LEU A 1037 64.66 -106.94 70.76
CA LEU A 1037 63.49 -107.83 70.81
C LEU A 1037 63.73 -109.19 70.15
N LYS A 1038 64.44 -109.25 69.01
CA LYS A 1038 64.88 -110.52 68.39
C LYS A 1038 65.81 -111.34 69.31
N LEU A 1039 66.68 -110.67 70.08
CA LEU A 1039 67.57 -111.32 71.05
C LEU A 1039 66.80 -111.91 72.24
N TYR A 1040 65.73 -111.25 72.70
CA TYR A 1040 64.84 -111.81 73.73
C TYR A 1040 64.00 -112.98 73.21
N ALA A 1041 63.46 -112.92 72.00
CA ALA A 1041 62.68 -114.00 71.40
C ALA A 1041 63.44 -115.33 71.34
N LYS A 1042 64.76 -115.30 71.08
CA LYS A 1042 65.63 -116.49 71.09
C LYS A 1042 65.86 -117.11 72.47
N ARG A 1043 65.53 -116.44 73.58
CA ARG A 1043 65.73 -116.96 74.94
C ARG A 1043 64.50 -117.65 75.55
N SER A 1044 63.33 -117.58 74.92
CA SER A 1044 62.07 -118.08 75.52
C SER A 1044 61.76 -119.57 75.28
N HIS A 1045 62.62 -120.31 74.57
CA HIS A 1045 62.30 -121.66 74.06
C HIS A 1045 63.15 -122.81 74.63
N HIS A 1046 63.85 -122.61 75.75
CA HIS A 1046 64.49 -123.69 76.53
C HIS A 1046 63.94 -123.66 77.96
N GLY A 1047 62.76 -124.28 78.12
CA GLY A 1047 61.97 -124.32 79.36
C GLY A 1047 61.20 -125.63 79.58
N GLN A 1048 61.42 -126.62 78.70
CA GLN A 1048 61.23 -128.07 78.86
C GLN A 1048 62.30 -128.76 78.01
#